data_AF-A0A3N6MMF3-F1
#
_entry.id   AF-A0A3N6MMF3-F1
#
_cell.length_a   1.000
_cell.length_b   1.000
_cell.length_c   1.000
_cell.angle_alpha   90.00
_cell.angle_beta   90.00
_cell.angle_gamma   90.00
#
_symmetry.space_group_name_H-M   'P 1'
#
loop_
_entity.id
_entity.type
_entity.pdbx_description
1 polymer ?
#
loop_
_entity_poly.entity_id
_entity_poly.type
_entity_poly.pdbx_seq_one_letter_code
_entity_poly.pdbx_strand_id
1 'polypeptide(L)'
;MVTTSQQITGNEAFWGAIKGQLSSDVLKYINSSQTLVNELLQYGAAVAGGTLQPMQISLTGSGNLLQFTGQFVQFGLNWLTWSPAQFVGNLSHEIGHFVNFSNDQTFYQNLHIDPNDPNAGALYDTVGLRAEGEAVFNNWKVQQEIALANPGVQININGDSGANGSIDQALSALHASDIAKGLTQVQDDNALMELAGKMFSSLHPSDTPAGTTYADMYAAHGGEIFSSMGISSGNVLPGAIAEVDFSDSNLTGNYSSVTETFASGASTTQYFSNSLISSSVQLDQFGNVLSQVAYSHNADGSYVANIYDGQGHLTNQDQFQSDGSEVAYQINSNGSQTATVYNSTGHETEYAAFGTNGQKTQDIFYDATSGRETQETDYNADGSAVAYLFNSDGTQNAIVYNSAGHETEYATFGTNGAKTQDLFYDASSGRLTQENDFNADGSAVAHLFNSDGTQNAIVYNSAGHETEYATFGTNGAKTQDLFYDASSGRLTQENDYNADGSAVAHLFNSDGTQNAIVYNSAGHETEYATFGTNGAKTQDLFYDASSGRLTQENDFNADGSQVDHVFNANGTQNAIVFNAAGHETENATFGTNGQKTQDVFYDATSGRATQENDFNADGSQVDHVFNTDGTQTAYVFNAAGHETEQANFDTSGKQTKDFVFDANTGREMQETDYNADGSGVAHVFNPDGTQNAAVFDPSGHVSEYATFGANGQKTKDIFYDPGTGRELQENDFNGDGSSVAHVFNPDGSQTATVYNSAGHETEYAAFNVVGQKTDDYFYDGTTGRETEYNQYHGDGGMTAWLFNADNSTNAIIFNGNGQELEYDSYDTSGQLTGYTKFTYGPGGGYNAVAYGPTGYESGWADYGSNDMLISSGGSQYNFGLGNEYGSGSDMAFESSFQEDLDMVACDYGFSF
;
A
#
# COMPACT_ATOMS: atom_id res chain seq x y z
N MET A 1 -48.87 96.25 44.75
CA MET A 1 -49.15 95.51 45.99
C MET A 1 -47.82 95.27 46.66
N VAL A 2 -47.69 95.59 47.95
CA VAL A 2 -46.47 95.37 48.74
C VAL A 2 -46.34 93.87 48.99
N THR A 3 -45.47 93.18 48.26
CA THR A 3 -45.05 91.81 48.56
C THR A 3 -44.06 91.86 49.71
N THR A 4 -44.39 91.23 50.84
CA THR A 4 -43.46 90.95 51.93
C THR A 4 -42.21 90.25 51.37
N SER A 5 -41.02 90.83 51.52
CA SER A 5 -39.77 90.15 51.17
C SER A 5 -39.67 88.87 52.01
N GLN A 6 -39.71 87.70 51.38
CA GLN A 6 -39.44 86.44 52.08
C GLN A 6 -38.02 86.51 52.65
N GLN A 7 -37.85 86.17 53.93
CA GLN A 7 -36.56 86.08 54.58
C GLN A 7 -36.16 84.61 54.76
N ILE A 8 -34.88 84.33 54.60
CA ILE A 8 -34.26 83.05 54.92
C ILE A 8 -34.05 82.97 56.44
N THR A 9 -34.57 81.91 57.05
CA THR A 9 -34.67 81.72 58.50
C THR A 9 -33.64 80.74 59.07
N GLY A 10 -32.94 80.00 58.20
CA GLY A 10 -32.05 78.91 58.58
C GLY A 10 -32.77 77.60 58.90
N ASN A 11 -34.11 77.58 58.78
CA ASN A 11 -34.96 76.42 59.06
C ASN A 11 -35.60 75.82 57.80
N GLU A 12 -35.29 76.37 56.64
CA GLU A 12 -35.72 75.83 55.36
C GLU A 12 -35.25 74.39 55.18
N ALA A 13 -36.05 73.57 54.48
CA ALA A 13 -35.73 72.14 54.30
C ALA A 13 -34.46 71.92 53.47
N PHE A 14 -34.14 72.84 52.55
CA PHE A 14 -32.98 72.73 51.69
C PHE A 14 -31.65 72.84 52.43
N TRP A 15 -31.61 73.37 53.66
CA TRP A 15 -30.39 73.38 54.47
C TRP A 15 -29.92 71.99 54.91
N GLY A 16 -30.77 70.97 54.78
CA GLY A 16 -30.39 69.58 55.06
C GLY A 16 -29.67 69.42 56.40
N ALA A 17 -28.40 69.00 56.35
CA ALA A 17 -27.59 68.71 57.52
C ALA A 17 -27.18 69.94 58.35
N ILE A 18 -27.21 71.14 57.78
CA ILE A 18 -26.83 72.40 58.46
C ILE A 18 -28.03 73.21 58.97
N LYS A 19 -29.23 72.66 58.82
CA LYS A 19 -30.49 73.29 59.28
C LYS A 19 -30.44 73.64 60.77
N GLY A 20 -30.80 74.88 61.09
CA GLY A 20 -30.88 75.40 62.45
C GLY A 20 -29.52 75.69 63.10
N GLN A 21 -28.42 75.56 62.37
CA GLN A 21 -27.06 75.75 62.90
C GLN A 21 -26.38 77.04 62.40
N LEU A 22 -27.06 77.81 61.53
CA LEU A 22 -26.54 79.08 61.01
C LEU A 22 -26.56 80.18 62.09
N SER A 23 -25.48 80.96 62.19
CA SER A 23 -25.41 82.08 63.13
C SER A 23 -26.33 83.25 62.73
N SER A 24 -26.66 84.12 63.68
CA SER A 24 -27.46 85.32 63.38
C SER A 24 -26.78 86.23 62.35
N ASP A 25 -25.45 86.28 62.33
CA ASP A 25 -24.68 87.11 61.40
C ASP A 25 -24.67 86.52 59.99
N VAL A 26 -24.58 85.18 59.84
CA VAL A 26 -24.76 84.49 58.56
C VAL A 26 -26.15 84.76 57.99
N LEU A 27 -27.20 84.59 58.79
CA LEU A 27 -28.57 84.87 58.36
C LEU A 27 -28.77 86.36 58.03
N LYS A 28 -28.14 87.28 58.78
CA LYS A 28 -28.19 88.71 58.48
C LYS A 28 -27.56 89.01 57.12
N TYR A 29 -26.40 88.44 56.83
CA TYR A 29 -25.70 88.65 55.56
C TYR A 29 -26.49 88.06 54.39
N ILE A 30 -27.00 86.82 54.51
CA ILE A 30 -27.87 86.21 53.50
C ILE A 30 -29.06 87.12 53.20
N ASN A 31 -29.80 87.55 54.23
CA ASN A 31 -30.99 88.39 54.06
C ASN A 31 -30.71 89.84 53.66
N SER A 32 -29.43 90.25 53.59
CA SER A 32 -29.04 91.57 53.11
C SER A 32 -28.84 91.61 51.59
N SER A 33 -28.78 90.45 50.92
CA SER A 33 -28.77 90.33 49.47
C SER A 33 -30.11 89.79 48.98
N GLN A 34 -30.80 90.56 48.15
CA GLN A 34 -32.04 90.10 47.54
C GLN A 34 -31.77 89.01 46.50
N THR A 35 -30.61 89.10 45.82
CA THR A 35 -30.13 88.08 44.89
C THR A 35 -30.00 86.74 45.60
N LEU A 36 -29.15 86.63 46.63
CA LEU A 36 -28.92 85.36 47.33
C LEU A 36 -30.18 84.78 47.98
N VAL A 37 -31.07 85.63 48.53
CA VAL A 37 -32.36 85.17 49.06
C VAL A 37 -33.22 84.52 47.97
N ASN A 38 -33.33 85.14 46.79
CA ASN A 38 -34.11 84.59 45.69
C ASN A 38 -33.53 83.27 45.18
N GLU A 39 -32.21 83.18 45.07
CA GLU A 39 -31.52 81.99 44.58
C GLU A 39 -31.64 80.82 45.55
N LEU A 40 -31.51 81.06 46.86
CA LEU A 40 -31.75 80.03 47.88
C LEU A 40 -33.21 79.57 47.91
N LEU A 41 -34.17 80.45 47.63
CA LEU A 41 -35.58 80.07 47.49
C LEU A 41 -35.80 79.22 46.22
N GLN A 42 -35.11 79.52 45.12
CA GLN A 42 -35.13 78.69 43.91
C GLN A 42 -34.50 77.31 44.16
N TYR A 43 -33.35 77.26 44.84
CA TYR A 43 -32.74 76.02 45.29
C TYR A 43 -33.72 75.24 46.18
N GLY A 44 -34.40 75.93 47.09
CA GLY A 44 -35.47 75.36 47.91
C GLY A 44 -36.63 74.78 47.13
N ALA A 45 -37.06 75.45 46.06
CA ALA A 45 -38.10 74.95 45.16
C ALA A 45 -37.63 73.70 44.40
N ALA A 46 -36.37 73.67 43.94
CA ALA A 46 -35.77 72.50 43.29
C ALA A 46 -35.68 71.29 44.25
N VAL A 47 -35.27 71.52 45.50
CA VAL A 47 -35.27 70.47 46.54
C VAL A 47 -36.68 69.97 46.84
N ALA A 48 -37.66 70.87 46.97
CA ALA A 48 -39.05 70.48 47.22
C ALA A 48 -39.67 69.74 46.02
N GLY A 49 -39.25 70.09 44.80
CA GLY A 49 -39.63 69.43 43.56
C GLY A 49 -38.91 68.10 43.29
N GLY A 50 -37.90 67.75 44.10
CA GLY A 50 -37.12 66.52 43.97
C GLY A 50 -36.08 66.53 42.85
N THR A 51 -35.81 67.68 42.23
CA THR A 51 -34.78 67.82 41.19
C THR A 51 -33.39 68.01 41.79
N LEU A 52 -33.30 68.47 43.05
CA LEU A 52 -32.06 68.53 43.83
C LEU A 52 -32.23 67.89 45.20
N GLN A 53 -31.11 67.55 45.83
CA GLN A 53 -31.08 67.10 47.22
C GLN A 53 -30.82 68.29 48.18
N PRO A 54 -31.30 68.22 49.44
CA PRO A 54 -30.90 69.17 50.47
C PRO A 54 -29.38 69.21 50.64
N MET A 55 -28.86 70.36 51.08
CA MET A 55 -27.42 70.58 51.29
C MET A 55 -26.84 69.54 52.24
N GLN A 56 -25.65 69.04 51.90
CA GLN A 56 -25.00 67.93 52.57
C GLN A 56 -23.67 68.33 53.21
N ILE A 57 -23.17 67.48 54.11
CA ILE A 57 -21.82 67.59 54.68
C ILE A 57 -21.01 66.38 54.22
N SER A 58 -19.86 66.60 53.59
CA SER A 58 -18.90 65.55 53.23
C SER A 58 -18.25 65.00 54.50
N LEU A 59 -18.32 63.67 54.69
CA LEU A 59 -17.72 62.99 55.86
C LEU A 59 -16.27 62.52 55.62
N THR A 60 -15.76 62.67 54.40
CA THR A 60 -14.49 62.07 53.96
C THR A 60 -13.47 63.08 53.40
N GLY A 61 -13.83 64.37 53.29
CA GLY A 61 -12.95 65.41 52.73
C GLY A 61 -12.03 66.09 53.76
N SER A 62 -10.82 66.46 53.33
CA SER A 62 -9.94 67.39 54.04
C SER A 62 -10.14 68.82 53.52
N GLY A 63 -10.28 69.81 54.41
CA GLY A 63 -10.20 71.25 54.05
C GLY A 63 -11.51 72.01 53.87
N ASN A 64 -11.40 73.27 53.43
CA ASN A 64 -12.47 74.27 53.20
C ASN A 64 -13.43 73.91 52.03
N LEU A 65 -13.70 72.63 51.81
CA LEU A 65 -14.51 72.14 50.70
C LEU A 65 -15.90 72.78 50.73
N LEU A 66 -16.28 73.45 49.65
CA LEU A 66 -17.66 73.77 49.32
C LEU A 66 -17.79 73.57 47.82
N GLN A 67 -18.78 72.80 47.38
CA GLN A 67 -18.97 72.54 45.95
C GLN A 67 -20.44 72.27 45.61
N PHE A 68 -20.88 72.65 44.43
CA PHE A 68 -22.10 72.17 43.81
C PHE A 68 -21.82 70.96 42.92
N THR A 69 -22.45 69.81 43.23
CA THR A 69 -22.17 68.53 42.53
C THR A 69 -23.04 68.31 41.27
N GLY A 70 -23.85 69.29 40.88
CA GLY A 70 -24.97 69.11 39.95
C GLY A 70 -26.23 68.54 40.61
N GLN A 71 -26.14 67.97 41.82
CA GLN A 71 -27.28 67.39 42.54
C GLN A 71 -27.54 68.04 43.91
N PHE A 72 -26.51 68.60 44.53
CA PHE A 72 -26.62 69.32 45.81
C PHE A 72 -25.38 70.18 46.06
N VAL A 73 -25.51 71.17 46.95
CA VAL A 73 -24.35 71.84 47.55
C VAL A 73 -23.81 71.01 48.71
N GLN A 74 -22.50 70.80 48.73
CA GLN A 74 -21.79 69.98 49.71
C GLN A 74 -20.77 70.80 50.50
N PHE A 75 -20.91 70.81 51.83
CA PHE A 75 -19.99 71.45 52.77
C PHE A 75 -18.94 70.46 53.29
N GLY A 76 -17.70 70.91 53.49
CA GLY A 76 -16.67 70.20 54.24
C GLY A 76 -16.89 70.31 55.75
N LEU A 77 -16.39 69.36 56.54
CA LEU A 77 -16.61 69.30 57.99
C LEU A 77 -16.19 70.57 58.76
N ASN A 78 -15.27 71.37 58.22
CA ASN A 78 -14.75 72.56 58.87
C ASN A 78 -15.62 73.81 58.67
N TRP A 79 -16.78 73.72 58.01
CA TRP A 79 -17.66 74.86 57.74
C TRP A 79 -18.07 75.63 59.02
N LEU A 80 -18.14 74.94 60.17
CA LEU A 80 -18.40 75.53 61.48
C LEU A 80 -17.31 76.51 61.97
N THR A 81 -16.10 76.42 61.39
CA THR A 81 -14.97 77.30 61.72
C THR A 81 -14.88 78.53 60.82
N TRP A 82 -15.72 78.61 59.79
CA TRP A 82 -15.71 79.73 58.85
C TRP A 82 -16.29 80.99 59.49
N SER A 83 -15.73 82.14 59.12
CA SER A 83 -16.35 83.42 59.47
C SER A 83 -17.69 83.57 58.73
N PRO A 84 -18.62 84.41 59.21
CA PRO A 84 -19.85 84.69 58.47
C PRO A 84 -19.61 85.20 57.05
N ALA A 85 -18.54 85.97 56.84
CA ALA A 85 -18.12 86.46 55.53
C ALA A 85 -17.64 85.34 54.60
N GLN A 86 -16.86 84.39 55.11
CA GLN A 86 -16.40 83.23 54.36
C GLN A 86 -17.55 82.28 54.03
N PHE A 87 -18.44 82.01 54.99
CA PHE A 87 -19.58 81.13 54.77
C PHE A 87 -20.51 81.66 53.68
N VAL A 88 -20.91 82.93 53.77
CA VAL A 88 -21.83 83.53 52.80
C VAL A 88 -21.14 83.74 51.45
N GLY A 89 -19.86 84.10 51.44
CA GLY A 89 -19.03 84.19 50.23
C GLY A 89 -19.03 82.89 49.44
N ASN A 90 -18.49 81.83 50.05
CA ASN A 90 -18.40 80.52 49.40
C ASN A 90 -19.81 80.00 49.00
N LEU A 91 -20.82 80.16 49.86
CA LEU A 91 -22.18 79.72 49.54
C LEU A 91 -22.75 80.45 48.32
N SER A 92 -22.54 81.77 48.21
CA SER A 92 -23.05 82.53 47.07
C SER A 92 -22.39 82.15 45.75
N HIS A 93 -21.13 81.72 45.77
CA HIS A 93 -20.43 81.18 44.62
C HIS A 93 -21.02 79.83 44.19
N GLU A 94 -21.18 78.86 45.10
CA GLU A 94 -21.79 77.56 44.74
C GLU A 94 -23.25 77.65 44.30
N ILE A 95 -24.00 78.56 44.90
CA ILE A 95 -25.37 78.85 44.45
C ILE A 95 -25.35 79.48 43.06
N GLY A 96 -24.30 80.25 42.73
CA GLY A 96 -24.00 80.72 41.38
C GLY A 96 -23.89 79.60 40.36
N HIS A 97 -23.17 78.52 40.67
CA HIS A 97 -23.15 77.32 39.81
C HIS A 97 -24.53 76.68 39.66
N PHE A 98 -25.31 76.58 40.75
CA PHE A 98 -26.66 76.02 40.67
C PHE A 98 -27.58 76.83 39.74
N VAL A 99 -27.61 78.16 39.87
CA VAL A 99 -28.54 79.00 39.09
C VAL A 99 -28.18 79.02 37.60
N ASN A 100 -26.91 78.80 37.27
CA ASN A 100 -26.44 78.76 35.89
C ASN A 100 -26.29 77.35 35.31
N PHE A 101 -26.42 76.30 36.12
CA PHE A 101 -26.18 74.91 35.71
C PHE A 101 -26.91 74.49 34.42
N SER A 102 -28.18 74.90 34.25
CA SER A 102 -28.93 74.59 33.02
C SER A 102 -28.43 75.37 31.80
N ASN A 103 -27.94 76.60 31.99
CA ASN A 103 -27.36 77.40 30.92
C ASN A 103 -26.00 76.83 30.52
N ASP A 104 -25.15 76.47 31.48
CA ASP A 104 -23.86 75.82 31.24
C ASP A 104 -24.04 74.47 30.53
N GLN A 105 -25.03 73.66 30.94
CA GLN A 105 -25.35 72.40 30.28
C GLN A 105 -25.82 72.63 28.84
N THR A 106 -26.65 73.65 28.61
CA THR A 106 -27.12 74.00 27.26
C THR A 106 -25.96 74.49 26.38
N PHE A 107 -25.06 75.31 26.94
CA PHE A 107 -23.87 75.79 26.25
C PHE A 107 -22.97 74.62 25.82
N TYR A 108 -22.71 73.68 26.73
CA TYR A 108 -21.95 72.46 26.42
C TYR A 108 -22.61 71.61 25.32
N GLN A 109 -23.91 71.31 25.45
CA GLN A 109 -24.63 70.50 24.48
C GLN A 109 -24.62 71.11 23.07
N ASN A 110 -24.65 72.44 22.98
CA ASN A 110 -24.57 73.14 21.70
C ASN A 110 -23.20 73.03 21.03
N LEU A 111 -22.12 72.70 21.75
CA LEU A 111 -20.78 72.59 21.18
C LEU A 111 -20.54 71.27 20.42
N HIS A 112 -21.38 70.24 20.64
CA HIS A 112 -21.25 68.90 20.04
C HIS A 112 -19.82 68.34 20.11
N ILE A 113 -19.18 68.43 21.28
CA ILE A 113 -17.77 68.08 21.44
C ILE A 113 -17.63 66.56 21.44
N ASP A 114 -16.97 66.01 20.42
CA ASP A 114 -16.44 64.65 20.50
C ASP A 114 -15.18 64.63 21.40
N PRO A 115 -15.04 63.67 22.32
CA PRO A 115 -13.84 63.58 23.17
C PRO A 115 -12.52 63.48 22.40
N ASN A 116 -12.54 62.92 21.19
CA ASN A 116 -11.37 62.77 20.33
C ASN A 116 -11.07 64.01 19.51
N ASP A 117 -11.95 65.02 19.51
CA ASP A 117 -11.73 66.27 18.80
C ASP A 117 -10.38 66.90 19.20
N PRO A 118 -9.58 67.41 18.25
CA PRO A 118 -8.30 68.05 18.55
C PRO A 118 -8.40 69.25 19.49
N ASN A 119 -9.56 69.91 19.56
CA ASN A 119 -9.84 71.03 20.46
C ASN A 119 -10.75 70.65 21.64
N ALA A 120 -11.03 69.37 21.88
CA ALA A 120 -11.91 68.92 22.97
C ALA A 120 -11.49 69.52 24.32
N GLY A 121 -10.21 69.40 24.69
CA GLY A 121 -9.67 69.96 25.93
C GLY A 121 -9.90 71.47 26.07
N ALA A 122 -9.63 72.25 25.02
CA ALA A 122 -9.83 73.70 25.03
C ALA A 122 -11.31 74.10 25.15
N LEU A 123 -12.20 73.32 24.53
CA LEU A 123 -13.63 73.54 24.63
C LEU A 123 -14.15 73.18 26.03
N TYR A 124 -13.60 72.14 26.67
CA TYR A 124 -13.91 71.83 28.07
C TYR A 124 -13.42 72.91 29.03
N ASP A 125 -12.22 73.45 28.79
CA ASP A 125 -11.71 74.60 29.54
C ASP A 125 -12.64 75.82 29.41
N THR A 126 -13.05 76.14 28.18
CA THR A 126 -14.01 77.21 27.89
C THR A 126 -15.32 77.05 28.69
N VAL A 127 -15.89 75.84 28.73
CA VAL A 127 -17.11 75.55 29.48
C VAL A 127 -16.88 75.73 30.98
N GLY A 128 -15.77 75.21 31.52
CA GLY A 128 -15.49 75.26 32.94
C GLY A 128 -15.23 76.68 33.44
N LEU A 129 -14.37 77.44 32.74
CA LEU A 129 -14.07 78.81 33.11
C LEU A 129 -15.24 79.77 32.94
N ARG A 130 -16.14 79.50 31.98
CA ARG A 130 -17.42 80.21 31.87
C ARG A 130 -18.26 80.01 33.13
N ALA A 131 -18.45 78.75 33.56
CA ALA A 131 -19.22 78.42 34.75
C ALA A 131 -18.64 79.06 36.02
N GLU A 132 -17.30 79.07 36.14
CA GLU A 132 -16.59 79.77 37.23
C GLU A 132 -16.78 81.29 37.17
N GLY A 133 -16.67 81.88 35.98
CA GLY A 133 -16.89 83.31 35.77
C GLY A 133 -18.30 83.75 36.19
N GLU A 134 -19.31 82.95 35.84
CA GLU A 134 -20.70 83.17 36.24
C GLU A 134 -20.89 83.05 37.77
N ALA A 135 -20.28 82.06 38.40
CA ALA A 135 -20.33 81.86 39.85
C ALA A 135 -19.63 82.97 40.64
N VAL A 136 -18.44 83.40 40.19
CA VAL A 136 -17.69 84.51 40.78
C VAL A 136 -18.43 85.83 40.61
N PHE A 137 -19.02 86.08 39.43
CA PHE A 137 -19.87 87.25 39.21
C PHE A 137 -21.06 87.25 40.18
N ASN A 138 -21.74 86.11 40.36
CA ASN A 138 -22.83 86.01 41.32
C ASN A 138 -22.37 86.36 42.74
N ASN A 139 -21.25 85.77 43.16
CA ASN A 139 -20.64 86.03 44.46
C ASN A 139 -20.31 87.53 44.65
N TRP A 140 -19.74 88.20 43.63
CA TRP A 140 -19.47 89.64 43.66
C TRP A 140 -20.75 90.46 43.75
N LYS A 141 -21.79 90.13 42.96
CA LYS A 141 -23.09 90.84 42.99
C LYS A 141 -23.73 90.76 44.37
N VAL A 142 -23.74 89.56 44.98
CA VAL A 142 -24.21 89.34 46.36
C VAL A 142 -23.39 90.19 47.34
N GLN A 143 -22.07 90.25 47.18
CA GLN A 143 -21.22 91.12 48.00
C GLN A 143 -21.62 92.59 47.89
N GLN A 144 -21.83 93.11 46.68
CA GLN A 144 -22.18 94.52 46.47
C GLN A 144 -23.51 94.87 47.16
N GLU A 145 -24.51 93.99 47.08
CA GLU A 145 -25.79 94.16 47.79
C GLU A 145 -25.61 94.18 49.31
N ILE A 146 -24.79 93.26 49.86
CA ILE A 146 -24.52 93.18 51.29
C ILE A 146 -23.74 94.41 51.77
N ALA A 147 -22.73 94.84 51.03
CA ALA A 147 -21.91 96.02 51.35
C ALA A 147 -22.74 97.31 51.31
N LEU A 148 -23.70 97.41 50.38
CA LEU A 148 -24.65 98.51 50.31
C LEU A 148 -25.62 98.51 51.51
N ALA A 149 -26.15 97.34 51.90
CA ALA A 149 -27.06 97.20 53.02
C ALA A 149 -26.35 97.30 54.40
N ASN A 150 -25.07 96.95 54.46
CA ASN A 150 -24.24 96.94 55.67
C ASN A 150 -22.86 97.57 55.38
N PRO A 151 -22.75 98.91 55.42
CA PRO A 151 -21.49 99.60 55.14
C PRO A 151 -20.33 99.07 56.00
N GLY A 152 -19.24 98.68 55.35
CA GLY A 152 -18.03 98.13 55.99
C GLY A 152 -18.02 96.60 56.16
N VAL A 153 -19.05 95.90 55.67
CA VAL A 153 -19.06 94.43 55.56
C VAL A 153 -18.70 94.03 54.14
N GLN A 154 -17.71 93.14 53.99
CA GLN A 154 -17.42 92.42 52.75
C GLN A 154 -17.45 90.92 53.04
N ILE A 155 -18.07 90.15 52.14
CA ILE A 155 -18.00 88.69 52.16
C ILE A 155 -16.75 88.25 51.40
N ASN A 156 -16.39 86.96 51.43
CA ASN A 156 -15.29 86.50 50.60
C ASN A 156 -15.76 86.39 49.14
N ILE A 157 -14.95 86.88 48.20
CA ILE A 157 -15.08 86.51 46.79
C ILE A 157 -14.19 85.29 46.56
N ASN A 158 -14.76 84.22 45.99
CA ASN A 158 -13.99 83.00 45.73
C ASN A 158 -12.82 83.28 44.79
N GLY A 159 -11.65 82.70 45.09
CA GLY A 159 -10.39 82.96 44.36
C GLY A 159 -9.66 84.27 44.71
N ASP A 160 -10.34 85.26 45.32
CA ASP A 160 -9.78 86.62 45.50
C ASP A 160 -8.60 86.68 46.48
N SER A 161 -8.55 85.77 47.46
CA SER A 161 -7.37 85.63 48.34
C SER A 161 -6.13 85.14 47.59
N GLY A 162 -6.30 84.27 46.60
CA GLY A 162 -5.23 83.82 45.71
C GLY A 162 -4.80 84.92 44.73
N ALA A 163 -5.74 85.79 44.35
CA ALA A 163 -5.52 86.96 43.51
C ALA A 163 -5.06 88.22 44.28
N ASN A 164 -4.81 88.15 45.60
CA ASN A 164 -4.46 89.27 46.47
C ASN A 164 -5.47 90.46 46.47
N GLY A 165 -6.78 90.18 46.39
CA GLY A 165 -7.82 91.21 46.40
C GLY A 165 -8.10 91.86 45.03
N SER A 166 -7.53 91.30 43.97
CA SER A 166 -7.58 91.88 42.63
C SER A 166 -8.92 91.63 41.93
N ILE A 167 -9.66 90.56 42.25
CA ILE A 167 -10.93 90.21 41.58
C ILE A 167 -12.01 91.23 41.93
N ASP A 168 -12.22 91.50 43.23
CA ASP A 168 -13.21 92.51 43.67
C ASP A 168 -12.92 93.90 43.07
N GLN A 169 -11.64 94.29 43.07
CA GLN A 169 -11.20 95.57 42.53
C GLN A 169 -11.41 95.66 41.01
N ALA A 170 -11.07 94.61 40.27
CA ALA A 170 -11.20 94.58 38.82
C ALA A 170 -12.66 94.58 38.37
N LEU A 171 -13.51 93.75 38.99
CA LEU A 171 -14.94 93.72 38.71
C LEU A 171 -15.61 95.05 39.07
N SER A 172 -15.32 95.61 40.24
CA SER A 172 -15.88 96.91 40.66
C SER A 172 -15.43 98.06 39.74
N ALA A 173 -14.18 98.04 39.27
CA ALA A 173 -13.66 99.04 38.33
C ALA A 173 -14.29 98.91 36.93
N LEU A 174 -14.47 97.68 36.44
CA LEU A 174 -15.13 97.42 35.17
C LEU A 174 -16.59 97.86 35.23
N HIS A 175 -17.33 97.47 36.27
CA HIS A 175 -18.72 97.87 36.46
C HIS A 175 -18.88 99.40 36.44
N ALA A 176 -18.05 100.13 37.19
CA ALA A 176 -18.07 101.59 37.19
C ALA A 176 -17.79 102.20 35.80
N SER A 177 -16.87 101.58 35.04
CA SER A 177 -16.54 101.96 33.67
C SER A 177 -17.71 101.72 32.70
N ASP A 178 -18.38 100.59 32.82
CA ASP A 178 -19.45 100.17 31.91
C ASP A 178 -20.75 100.94 32.14
N ILE A 179 -21.07 101.22 33.41
CA ILE A 179 -22.11 102.20 33.77
C ILE A 179 -21.78 103.58 33.20
N ALA A 180 -20.52 104.03 33.27
CA ALA A 180 -20.11 105.33 32.69
C ALA A 180 -20.20 105.36 31.16
N LYS A 181 -20.03 104.21 30.48
CA LYS A 181 -20.22 104.06 29.03
C LYS A 181 -21.70 103.90 28.63
N GLY A 182 -22.61 103.75 29.58
CA GLY A 182 -24.04 103.59 29.34
C GLY A 182 -24.41 102.21 28.79
N LEU A 183 -23.64 101.17 29.12
CA LEU A 183 -24.00 99.79 28.80
C LEU A 183 -25.30 99.39 29.52
N THR A 184 -26.08 98.50 28.90
CA THR A 184 -27.25 97.92 29.57
C THR A 184 -26.81 96.96 30.68
N GLN A 185 -27.67 96.69 31.66
CA GLN A 185 -27.35 95.75 32.75
C GLN A 185 -26.89 94.39 32.22
N VAL A 186 -27.51 93.87 31.16
CA VAL A 186 -27.13 92.57 30.57
C VAL A 186 -25.73 92.64 29.95
N GLN A 187 -25.37 93.74 29.30
CA GLN A 187 -24.05 93.91 28.71
C GLN A 187 -22.95 94.06 29.78
N ASP A 188 -23.25 94.78 30.86
CA ASP A 188 -22.39 94.91 32.03
C ASP A 188 -22.20 93.55 32.74
N ASP A 189 -23.28 92.82 32.99
CA ASP A 189 -23.25 91.48 33.59
C ASP A 189 -22.36 90.52 32.77
N ASN A 190 -22.53 90.48 31.44
CA ASN A 190 -21.72 89.64 30.56
C ASN A 190 -20.23 90.04 30.56
N ALA A 191 -19.91 91.34 30.52
CA ALA A 191 -18.54 91.83 30.59
C ALA A 191 -17.85 91.46 31.91
N LEU A 192 -18.60 91.51 33.01
CA LEU A 192 -18.11 91.11 34.34
C LEU A 192 -17.89 89.60 34.45
N MET A 193 -18.77 88.77 33.87
CA MET A 193 -18.60 87.32 33.81
C MET A 193 -17.35 86.93 33.00
N GLU A 194 -17.10 87.58 31.87
CA GLU A 194 -15.88 87.38 31.05
C GLU A 194 -14.61 87.71 31.82
N LEU A 195 -14.58 88.88 32.47
CA LEU A 195 -13.43 89.29 33.29
C LEU A 195 -13.24 88.32 34.47
N ALA A 196 -14.31 87.87 35.10
CA ALA A 196 -14.26 86.91 36.18
C ALA A 196 -13.66 85.57 35.72
N GLY A 197 -14.16 84.98 34.62
CA GLY A 197 -13.64 83.73 34.07
C GLY A 197 -12.17 83.83 33.67
N LYS A 198 -11.78 84.94 33.00
CA LYS A 198 -10.38 85.25 32.67
C LYS A 198 -9.48 85.31 33.90
N MET A 199 -9.89 86.02 34.95
CA MET A 199 -9.08 86.12 36.16
C MET A 199 -8.97 84.78 36.88
N PHE A 200 -10.06 84.00 36.88
CA PHE A 200 -10.13 82.70 37.52
C PHE A 200 -9.25 81.65 36.83
N SER A 201 -9.07 81.76 35.51
CA SER A 201 -8.31 80.80 34.71
C SER A 201 -6.89 80.57 35.22
N SER A 202 -6.24 81.62 35.72
CA SER A 202 -4.86 81.59 36.22
C SER A 202 -4.72 81.21 37.70
N LEU A 203 -5.83 81.00 38.42
CA LEU A 203 -5.82 80.67 39.84
C LEU A 203 -5.55 79.19 40.07
N HIS A 204 -5.08 78.85 41.27
CA HIS A 204 -4.78 77.48 41.65
C HIS A 204 -5.99 76.81 42.35
N PRO A 205 -6.50 75.68 41.82
CA PRO A 205 -7.55 74.90 42.47
C PRO A 205 -7.05 74.20 43.73
N SER A 206 -7.88 74.14 44.77
CA SER A 206 -7.55 73.34 45.96
C SER A 206 -7.45 71.86 45.62
N ASP A 207 -6.55 71.14 46.30
CA ASP A 207 -6.32 69.70 46.15
C ASP A 207 -5.72 69.25 44.79
N THR A 208 -5.16 70.17 44.00
CA THR A 208 -4.36 69.89 42.79
C THR A 208 -2.85 70.07 43.03
N PRO A 209 -1.96 69.48 42.20
CA PRO A 209 -0.52 69.71 42.30
C PRO A 209 -0.17 71.21 42.17
N ALA A 210 0.80 71.65 42.97
CA ALA A 210 1.28 73.03 42.94
C ALA A 210 1.74 73.43 41.53
N GLY A 211 1.20 74.52 41.00
CA GLY A 211 1.47 75.01 39.64
C GLY A 211 0.41 74.65 38.60
N THR A 212 -0.62 73.89 38.97
CA THR A 212 -1.81 73.65 38.13
C THR A 212 -2.76 74.83 38.26
N THR A 213 -3.19 75.40 37.14
CA THR A 213 -4.22 76.44 37.08
C THR A 213 -5.62 75.83 36.88
N TYR A 214 -6.69 76.60 37.10
CA TYR A 214 -8.04 76.14 36.76
C TYR A 214 -8.17 75.79 35.28
N ALA A 215 -7.50 76.56 34.41
CA ALA A 215 -7.48 76.28 32.99
C ALA A 215 -6.86 74.91 32.67
N ASP A 216 -5.68 74.62 33.25
CA ASP A 216 -5.03 73.31 33.11
C ASP A 216 -5.91 72.16 33.60
N MET A 217 -6.62 72.39 34.72
CA MET A 217 -7.49 71.41 35.34
C MET A 217 -8.70 71.08 34.46
N TYR A 218 -9.41 72.08 33.93
CA TYR A 218 -10.58 71.83 33.08
C TYR A 218 -10.21 71.24 31.73
N ALA A 219 -9.09 71.69 31.14
CA ALA A 219 -8.59 71.12 29.88
C ALA A 219 -8.28 69.62 30.02
N ALA A 220 -7.66 69.21 31.12
CA ALA A 220 -7.22 67.82 31.34
C ALA A 220 -8.32 66.92 31.95
N HIS A 221 -9.18 67.45 32.82
CA HIS A 221 -10.10 66.67 33.64
C HIS A 221 -11.57 67.11 33.50
N GLY A 222 -11.92 67.85 32.44
CA GLY A 222 -13.28 68.35 32.22
C GLY A 222 -14.36 67.30 32.41
N GLY A 223 -14.15 66.06 31.93
CA GLY A 223 -15.13 65.00 32.10
C GLY A 223 -15.23 64.38 33.49
N GLU A 224 -14.14 64.38 34.27
CA GLU A 224 -14.20 63.93 35.65
C GLU A 224 -14.95 64.96 36.51
N ILE A 225 -14.69 66.24 36.25
CA ILE A 225 -15.23 67.38 37.01
C ILE A 225 -16.69 67.64 36.68
N PHE A 226 -17.04 67.61 35.39
CA PHE A 226 -18.38 67.92 34.89
C PHE A 226 -19.13 66.67 34.41
N SER A 227 -18.84 65.50 34.99
CA SER A 227 -19.56 64.26 34.69
C SER A 227 -21.09 64.40 34.82
N SER A 228 -21.57 65.28 35.73
CA SER A 228 -22.99 65.63 35.89
C SER A 228 -23.59 66.41 34.72
N MET A 229 -22.75 67.06 33.92
CA MET A 229 -23.11 67.73 32.66
C MET A 229 -22.94 66.83 31.44
N GLY A 230 -22.43 65.60 31.62
CA GLY A 230 -22.17 64.64 30.53
C GLY A 230 -20.84 64.87 29.81
N ILE A 231 -19.92 65.63 30.41
CA ILE A 231 -18.61 65.91 29.81
C ILE A 231 -17.71 64.68 29.93
N SER A 232 -16.91 64.41 28.90
CA SER A 232 -15.80 63.45 28.87
C SER A 232 -14.46 64.17 28.93
N SER A 233 -13.40 63.54 29.43
CA SER A 233 -12.05 64.12 29.34
C SER A 233 -11.60 64.14 27.88
N GLY A 234 -11.01 65.25 27.44
CA GLY A 234 -10.52 65.43 26.07
C GLY A 234 -9.03 65.27 25.95
N ASN A 235 -8.54 65.45 24.73
CA ASN A 235 -7.11 65.54 24.47
C ASN A 235 -6.47 66.65 25.31
N VAL A 236 -5.40 66.30 26.03
CA VAL A 236 -4.65 67.23 26.87
C VAL A 236 -3.94 68.25 26.00
N LEU A 237 -4.09 69.53 26.35
CA LEU A 237 -3.45 70.63 25.63
C LEU A 237 -1.91 70.58 25.76
N PRO A 238 -1.17 71.13 24.79
CA PRO A 238 0.27 70.89 24.62
C PRO A 238 1.20 71.57 25.65
N GLY A 239 0.66 72.18 26.71
CA GLY A 239 1.44 72.79 27.77
C GLY A 239 0.57 73.48 28.83
N ALA A 240 1.22 73.99 29.87
CA ALA A 240 0.55 74.73 30.93
C ALA A 240 -0.02 76.06 30.41
N ILE A 241 -1.28 76.33 30.70
CA ILE A 241 -2.00 77.55 30.32
C ILE A 241 -1.64 78.66 31.30
N ALA A 242 -1.23 79.81 30.78
CA ALA A 242 -0.90 80.99 31.57
C ALA A 242 -2.12 81.91 31.76
N GLU A 243 -2.93 82.06 30.72
CA GLU A 243 -4.08 82.97 30.69
C GLU A 243 -5.09 82.50 29.64
N VAL A 244 -6.39 82.76 29.89
CA VAL A 244 -7.47 82.53 28.93
C VAL A 244 -8.25 83.82 28.72
N ASP A 245 -8.35 84.24 27.46
CA ASP A 245 -9.02 85.46 27.03
C ASP A 245 -10.34 85.14 26.33
N PHE A 246 -11.44 85.55 26.94
CA PHE A 246 -12.77 85.50 26.33
C PHE A 246 -13.03 86.77 25.52
N SER A 247 -13.65 86.64 24.35
CA SER A 247 -14.10 87.78 23.55
C SER A 247 -15.55 87.62 23.12
N ASP A 248 -16.45 88.41 23.73
CA ASP A 248 -17.79 88.67 23.21
C ASP A 248 -17.91 90.12 22.72
N SER A 249 -17.64 90.32 21.43
CA SER A 249 -17.66 91.66 20.82
C SER A 249 -19.00 92.40 20.94
N ASN A 250 -20.11 91.72 21.25
CA ASN A 250 -21.43 92.32 21.40
C ASN A 250 -21.99 92.26 22.83
N LEU A 251 -21.25 91.67 23.78
CA LEU A 251 -21.65 91.47 25.18
C LEU A 251 -23.04 90.82 25.31
N THR A 252 -23.26 89.75 24.55
CA THR A 252 -24.51 88.99 24.46
C THR A 252 -24.53 87.71 25.30
N GLY A 253 -23.40 87.33 25.88
CA GLY A 253 -23.17 86.04 26.55
C GLY A 253 -22.73 84.93 25.58
N ASN A 254 -22.45 85.26 24.32
CA ASN A 254 -21.98 84.33 23.30
C ASN A 254 -20.58 84.75 22.85
N TYR A 255 -19.59 83.95 23.18
CA TYR A 255 -18.21 84.23 22.78
C TYR A 255 -18.07 84.17 21.26
N SER A 256 -17.39 85.16 20.70
CA SER A 256 -16.91 85.16 19.31
C SER A 256 -15.57 84.44 19.17
N SER A 257 -14.73 84.50 20.20
CA SER A 257 -13.51 83.70 20.31
C SER A 257 -13.09 83.49 21.75
N VAL A 258 -12.33 82.42 22.00
CA VAL A 258 -11.59 82.17 23.24
C VAL A 258 -10.13 81.94 22.86
N THR A 259 -9.20 82.57 23.58
CA THR A 259 -7.77 82.44 23.33
C THR A 259 -7.06 81.94 24.58
N GLU A 260 -6.46 80.77 24.49
CA GLU A 260 -5.59 80.22 25.52
C GLU A 260 -4.15 80.62 25.20
N THR A 261 -3.47 81.27 26.13
CA THR A 261 -2.04 81.59 26.02
C THR A 261 -1.27 80.65 26.94
N PHE A 262 -0.34 79.89 26.39
CA PHE A 262 0.49 78.96 27.14
C PHE A 262 1.67 79.68 27.81
N ALA A 263 2.22 79.09 28.88
CA ALA A 263 3.40 79.61 29.57
C ALA A 263 4.64 79.75 28.66
N SER A 264 4.67 79.06 27.51
CA SER A 264 5.69 79.20 26.47
C SER A 264 5.57 80.50 25.64
N GLY A 265 4.43 81.18 25.70
CA GLY A 265 4.06 82.31 24.83
C GLY A 265 3.33 81.89 23.55
N ALA A 266 3.20 80.59 23.27
CA ALA A 266 2.32 80.09 22.21
C ALA A 266 0.84 80.34 22.58
N SER A 267 -0.06 80.31 21.61
CA SER A 267 -1.49 80.45 21.86
C SER A 267 -2.35 79.57 20.97
N THR A 268 -3.54 79.22 21.44
CA THR A 268 -4.60 78.61 20.63
C THR A 268 -5.84 79.50 20.72
N THR A 269 -6.41 79.89 19.59
CA THR A 269 -7.65 80.66 19.53
C THR A 269 -8.75 79.84 18.89
N GLN A 270 -9.81 79.54 19.63
CA GLN A 270 -11.04 78.97 19.12
C GLN A 270 -11.99 80.09 18.72
N TYR A 271 -12.57 80.00 17.52
CA TYR A 271 -13.55 80.94 16.99
C TYR A 271 -14.92 80.26 16.93
N PHE A 272 -15.95 81.01 17.32
CA PHE A 272 -17.31 80.50 17.40
C PHE A 272 -18.24 81.26 16.46
N SER A 273 -19.21 80.54 15.90
CA SER A 273 -20.29 81.07 15.09
C SER A 273 -21.59 80.36 15.47
N ASN A 274 -22.62 81.12 15.86
CA ASN A 274 -23.88 80.57 16.38
C ASN A 274 -23.68 79.55 17.52
N SER A 275 -22.75 79.85 18.44
CA SER A 275 -22.42 79.00 19.59
C SER A 275 -21.80 77.63 19.26
N LEU A 276 -21.40 77.40 18.00
CA LEU A 276 -20.60 76.26 17.55
C LEU A 276 -19.17 76.72 17.27
N ILE A 277 -18.18 75.86 17.49
CA ILE A 277 -16.82 76.12 17.02
C ILE A 277 -16.81 76.12 15.48
N SER A 278 -16.26 77.17 14.88
CA SER A 278 -16.10 77.30 13.42
C SER A 278 -14.67 77.05 12.97
N SER A 279 -13.69 77.43 13.80
CA SER A 279 -12.27 77.20 13.52
C SER A 279 -11.43 77.33 14.79
N SER A 280 -10.25 76.71 14.79
CA SER A 280 -9.21 76.94 15.80
C SER A 280 -7.89 77.27 15.10
N VAL A 281 -7.09 78.18 15.66
CA VAL A 281 -5.77 78.55 15.13
C VAL A 281 -4.75 78.46 16.26
N GLN A 282 -3.71 77.66 16.06
CA GLN A 282 -2.59 77.55 16.95
C GLN A 282 -1.40 78.38 16.43
N LEU A 283 -0.88 79.26 17.27
CA LEU A 283 0.26 80.12 16.99
C LEU A 283 1.46 79.77 17.88
N ASP A 284 2.66 79.87 17.34
CA ASP A 284 3.88 79.85 18.13
C ASP A 284 4.07 81.14 18.94
N GLN A 285 5.11 81.17 19.78
CA GLN A 285 5.49 82.33 20.59
C GLN A 285 5.86 83.60 19.80
N PHE A 286 6.01 83.51 18.47
CA PHE A 286 6.32 84.62 17.57
C PHE A 286 5.10 85.04 16.71
N GLY A 287 3.95 84.38 16.87
CA GLY A 287 2.72 84.63 16.12
C GLY A 287 2.66 83.92 14.75
N ASN A 288 3.54 82.96 14.46
CA ASN A 288 3.43 82.14 13.25
C ASN A 288 2.41 81.02 13.47
N VAL A 289 1.61 80.72 12.44
CA VAL A 289 0.65 79.60 12.49
C VAL A 289 1.40 78.27 12.52
N LEU A 290 1.06 77.42 13.49
CA LEU A 290 1.53 76.04 13.61
C LEU A 290 0.52 75.05 13.05
N SER A 291 -0.76 75.26 13.35
CA SER A 291 -1.88 74.44 12.91
C SER A 291 -3.16 75.28 12.84
N GLN A 292 -4.08 74.90 11.95
CA GLN A 292 -5.41 75.46 11.88
C GLN A 292 -6.44 74.33 11.73
N VAL A 293 -7.53 74.38 12.49
CA VAL A 293 -8.67 73.48 12.34
C VAL A 293 -9.86 74.25 11.80
N ALA A 294 -10.54 73.73 10.78
CA ALA A 294 -11.77 74.30 10.21
C ALA A 294 -12.93 73.30 10.34
N TYR A 295 -14.04 73.77 10.89
CA TYR A 295 -15.20 72.92 11.20
C TYR A 295 -16.33 73.10 10.20
N SER A 296 -16.99 71.99 9.84
CA SER A 296 -18.22 71.98 9.04
C SER A 296 -19.27 71.12 9.74
N HIS A 297 -20.38 71.74 10.16
CA HIS A 297 -21.43 71.11 10.96
C HIS A 297 -22.66 70.76 10.12
N ASN A 298 -23.23 69.59 10.37
CA ASN A 298 -24.50 69.15 9.80
C ASN A 298 -25.66 69.37 10.78
N ALA A 299 -26.89 69.30 10.27
CA ALA A 299 -28.10 69.53 11.07
C ALA A 299 -28.42 68.41 12.06
N ASP A 300 -27.81 67.22 11.91
CA ASP A 300 -28.01 66.04 12.75
C ASP A 300 -27.02 65.95 13.91
N GLY A 301 -26.11 66.93 14.05
CA GLY A 301 -25.05 66.95 15.07
C GLY A 301 -23.73 66.31 14.64
N SER A 302 -23.67 65.68 13.46
CA SER A 302 -22.40 65.25 12.87
C SER A 302 -21.59 66.45 12.37
N TYR A 303 -20.26 66.33 12.36
CA TYR A 303 -19.39 67.39 11.89
C TYR A 303 -18.04 66.89 11.38
N VAL A 304 -17.36 67.73 10.62
CA VAL A 304 -16.03 67.44 10.07
C VAL A 304 -15.03 68.48 10.59
N ALA A 305 -13.90 68.02 11.11
CA ALA A 305 -12.76 68.83 11.50
C ALA A 305 -11.63 68.65 10.48
N ASN A 306 -11.36 69.68 9.67
CA ASN A 306 -10.23 69.69 8.73
C ASN A 306 -9.03 70.36 9.38
N ILE A 307 -7.91 69.64 9.51
CA ILE A 307 -6.70 70.11 10.19
C ILE A 307 -5.62 70.41 9.15
N TYR A 308 -5.10 71.63 9.21
CA TYR A 308 -4.09 72.17 8.30
C TYR A 308 -2.79 72.44 9.03
N ASP A 309 -1.66 72.18 8.39
CA ASP A 309 -0.35 72.59 8.89
C ASP A 309 -0.16 74.13 8.81
N GLY A 310 0.92 74.63 9.40
CA GLY A 310 1.28 76.06 9.35
C GLY A 310 1.58 76.61 7.95
N GLN A 311 1.62 75.76 6.91
CA GLN A 311 1.74 76.16 5.50
C GLN A 311 0.39 76.13 4.76
N GLY A 312 -0.67 75.67 5.41
CA GLY A 312 -2.03 75.58 4.86
C GLY A 312 -2.33 74.28 4.11
N HIS A 313 -1.52 73.24 4.25
CA HIS A 313 -1.83 71.91 3.68
C HIS A 313 -2.70 71.11 4.64
N LEU A 314 -3.72 70.43 4.12
CA LEU A 314 -4.55 69.51 4.91
C LEU A 314 -3.70 68.29 5.32
N THR A 315 -3.54 68.07 6.62
CA THR A 315 -2.79 66.93 7.18
C THR A 315 -3.71 65.88 7.77
N ASN A 316 -4.87 66.29 8.29
CA ASN A 316 -5.86 65.37 8.86
C ASN A 316 -7.28 65.85 8.56
N GLN A 317 -8.22 64.91 8.55
CA GLN A 317 -9.64 65.19 8.50
C GLN A 317 -10.38 64.19 9.38
N ASP A 318 -11.04 64.67 10.42
CA ASP A 318 -11.80 63.82 11.33
C ASP A 318 -13.28 64.04 11.07
N GLN A 319 -14.00 62.96 10.82
CA GLN A 319 -15.43 62.95 10.53
C GLN A 319 -16.18 62.31 11.70
N PHE A 320 -16.81 63.13 12.53
CA PHE A 320 -17.56 62.72 13.71
C PHE A 320 -19.03 62.55 13.36
N GLN A 321 -19.58 61.36 13.63
CA GLN A 321 -20.97 61.03 13.39
C GLN A 321 -21.84 61.35 14.61
N SER A 322 -23.15 61.55 14.39
CA SER A 322 -24.09 61.88 15.47
C SER A 322 -24.27 60.75 16.50
N ASP A 323 -23.84 59.53 16.18
CA ASP A 323 -23.86 58.38 17.10
C ASP A 323 -22.55 58.21 17.91
N GLY A 324 -21.58 59.11 17.71
CA GLY A 324 -20.27 59.08 18.36
C GLY A 324 -19.23 58.20 17.66
N SER A 325 -19.53 57.64 16.48
CA SER A 325 -18.50 56.99 15.64
C SER A 325 -17.67 58.01 14.87
N GLU A 326 -16.45 57.63 14.50
CA GLU A 326 -15.48 58.54 13.88
C GLU A 326 -14.78 57.86 12.68
N VAL A 327 -14.52 58.65 11.63
CA VAL A 327 -13.54 58.29 10.59
C VAL A 327 -12.44 59.35 10.58
N ALA A 328 -11.24 58.96 10.99
CA ALA A 328 -10.06 59.81 11.04
C ALA A 328 -9.17 59.57 9.82
N TYR A 329 -8.92 60.61 9.02
CA TYR A 329 -8.01 60.56 7.89
C TYR A 329 -6.68 61.21 8.25
N GLN A 330 -5.56 60.55 7.95
CA GLN A 330 -4.23 61.16 7.98
C GLN A 330 -3.67 61.25 6.56
N ILE A 331 -3.22 62.44 6.18
CA ILE A 331 -2.78 62.76 4.82
C ILE A 331 -1.30 63.15 4.86
N ASN A 332 -0.48 62.36 4.18
CA ASN A 332 0.94 62.60 4.08
C ASN A 332 1.25 63.65 2.99
N SER A 333 2.41 64.29 3.11
CA SER A 333 2.87 65.32 2.17
C SER A 333 3.09 64.84 0.73
N ASN A 334 3.26 63.53 0.53
CA ASN A 334 3.35 62.90 -0.79
C ASN A 334 1.97 62.58 -1.41
N GLY A 335 0.88 62.80 -0.69
CA GLY A 335 -0.49 62.49 -1.09
C GLY A 335 -0.99 61.08 -0.74
N SER A 336 -0.20 60.23 -0.08
CA SER A 336 -0.72 58.97 0.49
C SER A 336 -1.52 59.27 1.74
N GLN A 337 -2.55 58.48 2.01
CA GLN A 337 -3.46 58.72 3.12
C GLN A 337 -3.77 57.43 3.87
N THR A 338 -4.15 57.54 5.13
CA THR A 338 -4.76 56.46 5.91
C THR A 338 -6.15 56.89 6.37
N ALA A 339 -7.03 55.92 6.59
CA ALA A 339 -8.33 56.12 7.20
C ALA A 339 -8.48 55.11 8.35
N THR A 340 -8.79 55.59 9.54
CA THR A 340 -9.07 54.78 10.72
C THR A 340 -10.52 54.99 11.13
N VAL A 341 -11.26 53.89 11.29
CA VAL A 341 -12.70 53.92 11.64
C VAL A 341 -12.87 53.46 13.08
N TYR A 342 -13.42 54.33 13.91
CA TYR A 342 -13.77 54.05 15.29
C TYR A 342 -15.29 53.87 15.43
N ASN A 343 -15.69 52.88 16.22
CA ASN A 343 -17.10 52.74 16.60
C ASN A 343 -17.51 53.79 17.65
N SER A 344 -18.80 53.81 18.00
CA SER A 344 -19.37 54.75 18.99
C SER A 344 -18.84 54.61 20.42
N THR A 345 -17.97 53.62 20.68
CA THR A 345 -17.29 53.43 21.97
C THR A 345 -15.80 53.79 21.91
N GLY A 346 -15.32 54.28 20.76
CA GLY A 346 -13.93 54.66 20.53
C GLY A 346 -12.99 53.49 20.19
N HIS A 347 -13.53 52.31 19.88
CA HIS A 347 -12.70 51.17 19.44
C HIS A 347 -12.52 51.18 17.93
N GLU A 348 -11.28 50.98 17.48
CA GLU A 348 -10.93 50.82 16.07
C GLU A 348 -11.58 49.56 15.49
N THR A 349 -12.14 49.68 14.28
CA THR A 349 -12.88 48.61 13.58
C THR A 349 -12.38 48.38 12.16
N GLU A 350 -11.80 49.41 11.52
CA GLU A 350 -11.18 49.32 10.21
C GLU A 350 -9.98 50.28 10.14
N TYR A 351 -8.89 49.83 9.52
CA TYR A 351 -7.76 50.65 9.12
C TYR A 351 -7.49 50.43 7.63
N ALA A 352 -7.51 51.50 6.84
CA ALA A 352 -7.23 51.45 5.41
C ALA A 352 -6.09 52.40 5.06
N ALA A 353 -5.08 51.90 4.35
CA ALA A 353 -4.02 52.71 3.77
C ALA A 353 -4.22 52.87 2.27
N PHE A 354 -3.93 54.05 1.74
CA PHE A 354 -4.08 54.39 0.34
C PHE A 354 -2.78 54.99 -0.22
N GLY A 355 -2.42 54.55 -1.43
CA GLY A 355 -1.31 55.10 -2.18
C GLY A 355 -1.58 56.53 -2.69
N THR A 356 -0.58 57.15 -3.30
CA THR A 356 -0.66 58.52 -3.83
C THR A 356 -1.64 58.70 -5.00
N ASN A 357 -2.12 57.60 -5.59
CA ASN A 357 -3.15 57.56 -6.62
C ASN A 357 -4.57 57.34 -6.06
N GLY A 358 -4.72 57.26 -4.73
CA GLY A 358 -5.98 57.01 -4.04
C GLY A 358 -6.44 55.56 -4.05
N GLN A 359 -5.64 54.61 -4.54
CA GLN A 359 -5.96 53.18 -4.46
C GLN A 359 -5.61 52.64 -3.07
N LYS A 360 -6.45 51.77 -2.49
CA LYS A 360 -6.12 51.04 -1.27
C LYS A 360 -4.83 50.22 -1.51
N THR A 361 -3.92 50.24 -0.54
CA THR A 361 -2.71 49.41 -0.49
C THR A 361 -2.79 48.39 0.63
N GLN A 362 -3.58 48.68 1.67
CA GLN A 362 -3.83 47.81 2.81
C GLN A 362 -5.23 48.10 3.37
N ASP A 363 -5.90 47.07 3.88
CA ASP A 363 -7.23 47.15 4.49
C ASP A 363 -7.36 46.12 5.63
N ILE A 364 -7.47 46.58 6.87
CA ILE A 364 -7.45 45.74 8.08
C ILE A 364 -8.77 45.93 8.83
N PHE A 365 -9.39 44.83 9.24
CA PHE A 365 -10.60 44.84 10.07
C PHE A 365 -10.32 44.28 11.46
N TYR A 366 -10.85 44.94 12.48
CA TYR A 366 -10.65 44.58 13.88
C TYR A 366 -11.96 44.12 14.55
N ASP A 367 -11.84 43.13 15.43
CA ASP A 367 -12.91 42.77 16.35
C ASP A 367 -13.07 43.88 17.40
N ALA A 368 -14.20 44.57 17.36
CA ALA A 368 -14.52 45.72 18.20
C ALA A 368 -14.45 45.46 19.72
N THR A 369 -14.43 44.20 20.16
CA THR A 369 -14.39 43.85 21.60
C THR A 369 -12.98 43.55 22.08
N SER A 370 -12.19 42.85 21.26
CA SER A 370 -10.85 42.38 21.62
C SER A 370 -9.72 43.22 21.04
N GLY A 371 -10.00 44.07 20.04
CA GLY A 371 -9.02 44.85 19.30
C GLY A 371 -8.09 44.00 18.42
N ARG A 372 -8.44 42.72 18.17
CA ARG A 372 -7.66 41.82 17.35
C ARG A 372 -8.05 41.93 15.88
N GLU A 373 -7.07 41.81 15.00
CA GLU A 373 -7.30 41.70 13.56
C GLU A 373 -8.14 40.45 13.27
N THR A 374 -9.10 40.61 12.35
CA THR A 374 -9.99 39.56 11.86
C THR A 374 -9.77 39.32 10.37
N GLN A 375 -9.35 40.36 9.66
CA GLN A 375 -9.01 40.31 8.26
C GLN A 375 -7.95 41.38 7.95
N GLU A 376 -7.03 41.06 7.05
CA GLU A 376 -6.12 42.01 6.43
C GLU A 376 -6.11 41.75 4.92
N THR A 377 -6.12 42.79 4.10
CA THR A 377 -5.95 42.65 2.65
C THR A 377 -4.86 43.59 2.16
N ASP A 378 -3.79 43.02 1.61
CA ASP A 378 -2.69 43.73 0.97
C ASP A 378 -2.95 43.82 -0.52
N TYR A 379 -2.91 45.04 -1.07
CA TYR A 379 -3.13 45.30 -2.49
C TYR A 379 -1.82 45.68 -3.18
N ASN A 380 -1.48 44.96 -4.23
CA ASN A 380 -0.35 45.26 -5.09
C ASN A 380 -0.70 46.32 -6.13
N ALA A 381 0.33 47.03 -6.61
CA ALA A 381 0.17 48.09 -7.60
C ALA A 381 -0.39 47.61 -8.96
N ASP A 382 -0.28 46.32 -9.27
CA ASP A 382 -0.82 45.72 -10.50
C ASP A 382 -2.30 45.30 -10.38
N GLY A 383 -2.91 45.48 -9.20
CA GLY A 383 -4.29 45.09 -8.89
C GLY A 383 -4.45 43.70 -8.30
N SER A 384 -3.38 42.90 -8.17
CA SER A 384 -3.41 41.66 -7.40
C SER A 384 -3.50 41.95 -5.90
N ALA A 385 -3.98 41.00 -5.11
CA ALA A 385 -4.14 41.18 -3.67
C ALA A 385 -3.94 39.88 -2.90
N VAL A 386 -3.58 39.99 -1.62
CA VAL A 386 -3.55 38.87 -0.67
C VAL A 386 -4.44 39.22 0.50
N ALA A 387 -5.47 38.40 0.74
CA ALA A 387 -6.38 38.54 1.87
C ALA A 387 -6.06 37.50 2.94
N TYR A 388 -5.71 37.95 4.13
CA TYR A 388 -5.54 37.14 5.33
C TYR A 388 -6.83 37.17 6.15
N LEU A 389 -7.26 36.00 6.62
CA LEU A 389 -8.39 35.85 7.54
C LEU A 389 -7.88 35.24 8.84
N PHE A 390 -8.11 35.92 9.96
CA PHE A 390 -7.63 35.51 11.28
C PHE A 390 -8.79 34.95 12.10
N ASN A 391 -8.75 33.64 12.38
CA ASN A 391 -9.82 32.98 13.10
C ASN A 391 -9.63 33.11 14.62
N SER A 392 -10.74 33.10 15.36
CA SER A 392 -10.73 33.23 16.83
C SER A 392 -10.01 32.09 17.55
N ASP A 393 -9.86 30.93 16.91
CA ASP A 393 -9.14 29.77 17.44
C ASP A 393 -7.62 29.83 17.24
N GLY A 394 -7.12 30.88 16.56
CA GLY A 394 -5.71 31.09 16.25
C GLY A 394 -5.26 30.50 14.91
N THR A 395 -6.14 29.86 14.14
CA THR A 395 -5.85 29.48 12.75
C THR A 395 -5.96 30.69 11.81
N GLN A 396 -5.35 30.58 10.63
CA GLN A 396 -5.33 31.66 9.64
C GLN A 396 -5.55 31.08 8.24
N ASN A 397 -6.21 31.83 7.36
CA ASN A 397 -6.25 31.55 5.93
C ASN A 397 -5.60 32.71 5.16
N ALA A 398 -4.99 32.41 4.02
CA ALA A 398 -4.51 33.41 3.05
C ALA A 398 -5.07 33.10 1.66
N ILE A 399 -5.62 34.11 1.00
CA ILE A 399 -6.24 34.00 -0.33
C ILE A 399 -5.51 34.96 -1.27
N VAL A 400 -4.94 34.43 -2.34
CA VAL A 400 -4.22 35.22 -3.34
C VAL A 400 -5.11 35.43 -4.56
N TYR A 401 -5.29 36.70 -4.93
CA TYR A 401 -6.03 37.12 -6.11
C TYR A 401 -5.07 37.69 -7.15
N ASN A 402 -5.29 37.34 -8.42
CA ASN A 402 -4.61 37.99 -9.53
C ASN A 402 -5.18 39.40 -9.81
N SER A 403 -4.57 40.12 -10.77
CA SER A 403 -5.00 41.47 -11.16
C SER A 403 -6.38 41.58 -11.80
N ALA A 404 -7.00 40.46 -12.19
CA ALA A 404 -8.39 40.40 -12.64
C ALA A 404 -9.38 40.10 -11.51
N GLY A 405 -8.89 39.88 -10.28
CA GLY A 405 -9.69 39.54 -9.11
C GLY A 405 -10.07 38.05 -9.02
N HIS A 406 -9.41 37.16 -9.76
CA HIS A 406 -9.62 35.71 -9.62
C HIS A 406 -8.65 35.12 -8.60
N GLU A 407 -9.16 34.22 -7.77
CA GLU A 407 -8.38 33.42 -6.82
C GLU A 407 -7.41 32.51 -7.58
N THR A 408 -6.14 32.51 -7.15
CA THR A 408 -5.08 31.68 -7.72
C THR A 408 -4.43 30.76 -6.68
N GLU A 409 -4.51 31.11 -5.40
CA GLU A 409 -4.00 30.30 -4.28
C GLU A 409 -4.89 30.49 -3.04
N TYR A 410 -5.12 29.41 -2.31
CA TYR A 410 -5.78 29.41 -0.99
C TYR A 410 -4.97 28.55 -0.02
N ALA A 411 -4.42 29.16 1.01
CA ALA A 411 -3.59 28.50 2.01
C ALA A 411 -4.25 28.53 3.39
N THR A 412 -4.22 27.41 4.11
CA THR A 412 -4.70 27.28 5.50
C THR A 412 -3.52 27.04 6.43
N PHE A 413 -3.47 27.76 7.55
CA PHE A 413 -2.41 27.70 8.55
C PHE A 413 -2.98 27.26 9.91
N GLY A 414 -2.27 26.33 10.56
CA GLY A 414 -2.57 25.90 11.92
C GLY A 414 -2.24 26.98 12.95
N THR A 415 -2.59 26.73 14.22
CA THR A 415 -2.38 27.66 15.34
C THR A 415 -0.91 27.97 15.67
N ASN A 416 0.03 27.20 15.11
CA ASN A 416 1.47 27.43 15.19
C ASN A 416 2.04 28.22 14.00
N GLY A 417 1.17 28.64 13.06
CA GLY A 417 1.55 29.31 11.81
C GLY A 417 2.10 28.38 10.72
N ALA A 418 2.11 27.06 10.92
CA ALA A 418 2.51 26.11 9.87
C ALA A 418 1.38 25.94 8.85
N LYS A 419 1.73 25.92 7.56
CA LYS A 419 0.78 25.60 6.49
C LYS A 419 0.29 24.17 6.66
N THR A 420 -1.02 23.97 6.56
CA THR A 420 -1.71 22.66 6.68
C THR A 420 -2.33 22.24 5.36
N GLN A 421 -2.72 23.20 4.53
CA GLN A 421 -3.23 22.98 3.18
C GLN A 421 -2.85 24.13 2.26
N ASP A 422 -2.62 23.84 0.99
CA ASP A 422 -2.31 24.80 -0.08
C ASP A 422 -3.01 24.41 -1.38
N LEU A 423 -3.95 25.23 -1.84
CA LEU A 423 -4.76 25.00 -3.03
C LEU A 423 -4.35 25.97 -4.13
N PHE A 424 -4.13 25.50 -5.34
CA PHE A 424 -3.80 26.33 -6.50
C PHE A 424 -4.88 26.22 -7.57
N TYR A 425 -5.24 27.35 -8.15
CA TYR A 425 -6.32 27.43 -9.14
C TYR A 425 -5.83 27.97 -10.48
N ASP A 426 -6.37 27.42 -11.55
CA ASP A 426 -6.24 28.01 -12.87
C ASP A 426 -7.05 29.30 -12.95
N ALA A 427 -6.33 30.43 -13.08
CA ALA A 427 -6.91 31.78 -13.12
C ALA A 427 -7.97 32.02 -14.21
N SER A 428 -8.02 31.17 -15.26
CA SER A 428 -8.95 31.34 -16.38
C SER A 428 -10.26 30.58 -16.20
N SER A 429 -10.21 29.43 -15.53
CA SER A 429 -11.34 28.51 -15.35
C SER A 429 -11.84 28.44 -13.91
N GLY A 430 -11.05 28.90 -12.93
CA GLY A 430 -11.32 28.73 -11.49
C GLY A 430 -11.19 27.27 -11.02
N ARG A 431 -10.62 26.38 -11.85
CA ARG A 431 -10.48 24.97 -11.52
C ARG A 431 -9.23 24.74 -10.67
N LEU A 432 -9.36 23.95 -9.61
CA LEU A 432 -8.23 23.45 -8.82
C LEU A 432 -7.24 22.70 -9.74
N THR A 433 -5.97 23.08 -9.68
CA THR A 433 -4.87 22.45 -10.44
C THR A 433 -3.93 21.69 -9.53
N GLN A 434 -3.82 22.08 -8.27
CA GLN A 434 -2.99 21.41 -7.28
C GLN A 434 -3.56 21.61 -5.87
N GLU A 435 -3.45 20.58 -5.04
CA GLU A 435 -3.75 20.59 -3.61
C GLU A 435 -2.57 19.95 -2.87
N ASN A 436 -1.98 20.66 -1.92
CA ASN A 436 -0.93 20.13 -1.06
C ASN A 436 -1.44 20.08 0.37
N ASP A 437 -1.50 18.88 0.95
CA ASP A 437 -1.87 18.66 2.34
C ASP A 437 -0.61 18.38 3.17
N PHE A 438 -0.45 19.10 4.29
CA PHE A 438 0.73 19.01 5.13
C PHE A 438 0.39 18.45 6.50
N ASN A 439 1.09 17.40 6.90
CA ASN A 439 0.98 16.82 8.23
C ASN A 439 1.87 17.59 9.23
N ALA A 440 1.50 17.52 10.51
CA ALA A 440 2.23 18.18 11.58
C ALA A 440 3.69 17.69 11.76
N ASP A 441 4.02 16.49 11.27
CA ASP A 441 5.37 15.93 11.30
C ASP A 441 6.26 16.39 10.13
N GLY A 442 5.71 17.19 9.21
CA GLY A 442 6.38 17.68 8.01
C GLY A 442 6.20 16.80 6.76
N SER A 443 5.57 15.62 6.86
CA SER A 443 5.18 14.85 5.69
C SER A 443 4.05 15.56 4.93
N ALA A 444 3.92 15.29 3.63
CA ALA A 444 2.93 15.97 2.80
C ALA A 444 2.43 15.09 1.65
N VAL A 445 1.23 15.40 1.15
CA VAL A 445 0.68 14.79 -0.07
C VAL A 445 0.33 15.91 -1.05
N ALA A 446 0.84 15.81 -2.28
CA ALA A 446 0.53 16.73 -3.36
C ALA A 446 -0.36 16.04 -4.40
N HIS A 447 -1.59 16.53 -4.55
CA HIS A 447 -2.53 16.15 -5.59
C HIS A 447 -2.41 17.11 -6.77
N LEU A 448 -2.18 16.59 -7.98
CA LEU A 448 -2.12 17.37 -9.22
C LEU A 448 -3.31 17.00 -10.11
N PHE A 449 -4.08 18.00 -10.51
CA PHE A 449 -5.29 17.84 -11.32
C PHE A 449 -5.04 18.29 -12.77
N ASN A 450 -4.80 17.33 -13.66
CA ASN A 450 -4.46 17.62 -15.05
C ASN A 450 -5.68 18.13 -15.84
N SER A 451 -5.43 18.84 -16.94
CA SER A 451 -6.47 19.44 -17.77
C SER A 451 -7.26 18.44 -18.62
N ASP A 452 -6.70 17.24 -18.83
CA ASP A 452 -7.37 16.13 -19.51
C ASP A 452 -8.28 15.30 -18.59
N GLY A 453 -8.34 15.65 -17.29
CA GLY A 453 -9.14 14.99 -16.27
C GLY A 453 -8.41 13.87 -15.50
N THR A 454 -7.16 13.55 -15.86
CA THR A 454 -6.31 12.64 -15.07
C THR A 454 -5.79 13.33 -13.80
N GLN A 455 -5.30 12.55 -12.84
CA GLN A 455 -4.78 13.08 -11.58
C GLN A 455 -3.52 12.34 -11.17
N ASN A 456 -2.62 13.02 -10.47
CA ASN A 456 -1.46 12.41 -9.83
C ASN A 456 -1.48 12.71 -8.33
N ALA A 457 -0.97 11.79 -7.51
CA ALA A 457 -0.72 12.02 -6.10
C ALA A 457 0.75 11.69 -5.77
N ILE A 458 1.43 12.61 -5.10
CA ILE A 458 2.84 12.45 -4.71
C ILE A 458 2.91 12.53 -3.19
N VAL A 459 3.46 11.50 -2.56
CA VAL A 459 3.62 11.43 -1.10
C VAL A 459 5.07 11.72 -0.74
N TYR A 460 5.25 12.66 0.19
CA TYR A 460 6.55 13.03 0.75
C TYR A 460 6.63 12.64 2.22
N ASN A 461 7.79 12.11 2.63
CA ASN A 461 8.08 11.92 4.04
C ASN A 461 8.40 13.26 4.74
N SER A 462 8.64 13.21 6.06
CA SER A 462 8.97 14.39 6.88
C SER A 462 10.31 15.07 6.56
N ALA A 463 11.18 14.44 5.77
CA ALA A 463 12.41 15.03 5.25
C ALA A 463 12.21 15.69 3.86
N GLY A 464 11.00 15.61 3.28
CA GLY A 464 10.68 16.12 1.95
C GLY A 464 11.10 15.19 0.81
N HIS A 465 11.40 13.92 1.07
CA HIS A 465 11.69 12.94 0.02
C HIS A 465 10.42 12.22 -0.41
N GLU A 466 10.28 12.03 -1.72
CA GLU A 466 9.20 11.26 -2.35
C GLU A 466 9.27 9.78 -1.93
N THR A 467 8.13 9.22 -1.53
CA THR A 467 7.99 7.82 -1.13
C THR A 467 6.96 7.05 -1.96
N GLU A 468 6.00 7.76 -2.57
CA GLU A 468 4.97 7.17 -3.43
C GLU A 468 4.57 8.17 -4.52
N TYR A 469 4.34 7.66 -5.73
CA TYR A 469 3.77 8.40 -6.87
C TYR A 469 2.65 7.58 -7.51
N ALA A 470 1.41 8.06 -7.41
CA ALA A 470 0.25 7.39 -7.95
C ALA A 470 -0.35 8.20 -9.11
N THR A 471 -0.71 7.50 -10.20
CA THR A 471 -1.42 8.08 -11.35
C THR A 471 -2.84 7.55 -11.40
N PHE A 472 -3.80 8.41 -11.74
CA PHE A 472 -5.23 8.09 -11.83
C PHE A 472 -5.79 8.47 -13.20
N GLY A 473 -6.59 7.59 -13.77
CA GLY A 473 -7.34 7.85 -14.99
C GLY A 473 -8.46 8.86 -14.80
N THR A 474 -9.12 9.23 -15.90
CA THR A 474 -10.22 10.22 -15.91
C THR A 474 -11.48 9.79 -15.15
N ASN A 475 -11.60 8.50 -14.83
CA ASN A 475 -12.66 7.94 -13.97
C ASN A 475 -12.27 7.91 -12.47
N GLY A 476 -11.08 8.39 -12.12
CA GLY A 476 -10.54 8.34 -10.76
C GLY A 476 -9.96 6.98 -10.34
N ALA A 477 -9.90 5.99 -11.23
CA ALA A 477 -9.26 4.71 -10.93
C ALA A 477 -7.73 4.86 -11.01
N LYS A 478 -7.01 4.28 -10.05
CA LYS A 478 -5.54 4.22 -10.06
C LYS A 478 -5.09 3.38 -11.28
N THR A 479 -4.14 3.89 -12.05
CA THR A 479 -3.56 3.23 -13.24
C THR A 479 -2.11 2.81 -13.00
N GLN A 480 -1.40 3.54 -12.14
CA GLN A 480 -0.02 3.22 -11.76
C GLN A 480 0.26 3.65 -10.32
N ASP A 481 1.12 2.91 -9.63
CA ASP A 481 1.58 3.20 -8.26
C ASP A 481 3.08 2.88 -8.13
N LEU A 482 3.90 3.90 -7.89
CA LEU A 482 5.35 3.78 -7.77
C LEU A 482 5.75 4.02 -6.32
N PHE A 483 6.61 3.17 -5.77
CA PHE A 483 7.13 3.30 -4.41
C PHE A 483 8.64 3.50 -4.43
N TYR A 484 9.13 4.40 -3.57
CA TYR A 484 10.53 4.79 -3.53
C TYR A 484 11.15 4.54 -2.16
N ASP A 485 12.41 4.12 -2.16
CA ASP A 485 13.22 4.12 -0.95
C ASP A 485 13.61 5.58 -0.61
N ALA A 486 13.09 6.07 0.52
CA ALA A 486 13.28 7.43 0.99
C ALA A 486 14.76 7.86 1.19
N SER A 487 15.68 6.90 1.34
CA SER A 487 17.09 7.20 1.61
C SER A 487 17.93 7.34 0.34
N SER A 488 17.55 6.62 -0.72
CA SER A 488 18.28 6.53 -1.98
C SER A 488 17.54 7.16 -3.16
N GLY A 489 16.23 7.41 -3.04
CA GLY A 489 15.36 7.85 -4.14
C GLY A 489 15.12 6.78 -5.20
N ARG A 490 15.49 5.53 -4.92
CA ARG A 490 15.37 4.42 -5.87
C ARG A 490 13.97 3.82 -5.83
N LEU A 491 13.39 3.56 -7.01
CA LEU A 491 12.15 2.80 -7.16
C LEU A 491 12.32 1.39 -6.55
N THR A 492 11.42 1.00 -5.65
CA THR A 492 11.38 -0.31 -4.97
C THR A 492 10.22 -1.16 -5.46
N GLN A 493 9.12 -0.53 -5.90
CA GLN A 493 7.96 -1.22 -6.44
C GLN A 493 7.24 -0.35 -7.47
N GLU A 494 6.69 -0.98 -8.51
CA GLU A 494 5.80 -0.38 -9.50
C GLU A 494 4.59 -1.30 -9.67
N ASN A 495 3.38 -0.78 -9.47
CA ASN A 495 2.14 -1.52 -9.71
C ASN A 495 1.37 -0.85 -10.85
N ASP A 496 1.18 -1.58 -11.94
CA ASP A 496 0.38 -1.14 -13.08
C ASP A 496 -1.00 -1.79 -13.03
N TYR A 497 -2.05 -0.99 -13.20
CA TYR A 497 -3.45 -1.44 -13.12
C TYR A 497 -4.15 -1.28 -14.46
N ASN A 498 -4.73 -2.36 -14.96
CA ASN A 498 -5.54 -2.36 -16.16
C ASN A 498 -6.99 -1.95 -15.86
N ALA A 499 -7.69 -1.49 -16.89
CA ALA A 499 -9.07 -1.03 -16.78
C ALA A 499 -10.07 -2.14 -16.38
N ASP A 500 -9.72 -3.42 -16.58
CA ASP A 500 -10.52 -4.58 -16.17
C ASP A 500 -10.29 -4.99 -14.71
N GLY A 501 -9.37 -4.32 -14.01
CA GLY A 501 -8.99 -4.59 -12.62
C GLY A 501 -7.83 -5.57 -12.45
N SER A 502 -7.30 -6.16 -13.54
CA SER A 502 -6.04 -6.91 -13.49
C SER A 502 -4.87 -5.98 -13.22
N ALA A 503 -3.78 -6.50 -12.64
CA ALA A 503 -2.63 -5.68 -12.26
C ALA A 503 -1.30 -6.45 -12.41
N VAL A 504 -0.21 -5.73 -12.59
CA VAL A 504 1.16 -6.26 -12.56
C VAL A 504 1.96 -5.50 -11.53
N ALA A 505 2.58 -6.20 -10.58
CA ALA A 505 3.46 -5.64 -9.56
C ALA A 505 4.91 -6.01 -9.86
N HIS A 506 5.74 -5.02 -10.17
CA HIS A 506 7.18 -5.14 -10.30
C HIS A 506 7.86 -4.78 -8.98
N LEU A 507 8.70 -5.68 -8.45
CA LEU A 507 9.48 -5.45 -7.24
C LEU A 507 10.97 -5.34 -7.61
N PHE A 508 11.62 -4.27 -7.16
CA PHE A 508 13.03 -3.98 -7.46
C PHE A 508 13.90 -4.14 -6.22
N ASN A 509 14.64 -5.25 -6.15
CA ASN A 509 15.45 -5.59 -4.98
C ASN A 509 16.75 -4.77 -4.93
N SER A 510 17.30 -4.60 -3.73
CA SER A 510 18.52 -3.81 -3.51
C SER A 510 19.78 -4.44 -4.12
N ASP A 511 19.76 -5.74 -4.40
CA ASP A 511 20.86 -6.46 -5.05
C ASP A 511 20.82 -6.38 -6.59
N GLY A 512 19.80 -5.73 -7.15
CA GLY A 512 19.57 -5.56 -8.58
C GLY A 512 18.69 -6.63 -9.23
N THR A 513 18.26 -7.66 -8.49
CA THR A 513 17.25 -8.62 -8.96
C THR A 513 15.86 -8.00 -8.98
N GLN A 514 14.94 -8.60 -9.73
CA GLN A 514 13.57 -8.09 -9.87
C GLN A 514 12.57 -9.25 -9.83
N ASN A 515 11.35 -8.97 -9.37
CA ASN A 515 10.24 -9.90 -9.47
C ASN A 515 9.06 -9.21 -10.18
N ALA A 516 8.24 -9.97 -10.89
CA ALA A 516 6.97 -9.50 -11.44
C ALA A 516 5.85 -10.44 -11.01
N ILE A 517 4.75 -9.88 -10.49
CA ILE A 517 3.58 -10.63 -10.03
C ILE A 517 2.36 -10.17 -10.82
N VAL A 518 1.70 -11.08 -11.52
CA VAL A 518 0.51 -10.78 -12.32
C VAL A 518 -0.73 -11.22 -11.57
N TYR A 519 -1.70 -10.31 -11.45
CA TYR A 519 -3.00 -10.54 -10.83
C TYR A 519 -4.12 -10.46 -11.87
N ASN A 520 -5.10 -11.35 -11.78
CA ASN A 520 -6.33 -11.24 -12.56
C ASN A 520 -7.26 -10.14 -12.00
N SER A 521 -8.39 -9.90 -12.69
CA SER A 521 -9.40 -8.90 -12.30
C SER A 521 -10.09 -9.15 -10.95
N ALA A 522 -9.95 -10.34 -10.36
CA ALA A 522 -10.46 -10.67 -9.04
C ALA A 522 -9.39 -10.48 -7.93
N GLY A 523 -8.16 -10.09 -8.30
CA GLY A 523 -7.03 -9.93 -7.39
C GLY A 523 -6.31 -11.22 -7.04
N HIS A 524 -6.50 -12.32 -7.79
CA HIS A 524 -5.73 -13.56 -7.60
C HIS A 524 -4.48 -13.56 -8.47
N GLU A 525 -3.36 -14.00 -7.89
CA GLU A 525 -2.10 -14.23 -8.58
C GLU A 525 -2.24 -15.32 -9.65
N THR A 526 -1.73 -15.05 -10.85
CA THR A 526 -1.73 -15.98 -12.00
C THR A 526 -0.34 -16.27 -12.53
N GLU A 527 0.62 -15.38 -12.29
CA GLU A 527 2.03 -15.53 -12.71
C GLU A 527 2.96 -14.87 -11.68
N TYR A 528 4.09 -15.50 -11.40
CA TYR A 528 5.20 -14.95 -10.61
C TYR A 528 6.52 -15.23 -11.32
N ALA A 529 7.16 -14.18 -11.81
CA ALA A 529 8.43 -14.27 -12.51
C ALA A 529 9.56 -13.64 -11.69
N THR A 530 10.72 -14.31 -11.65
CA THR A 530 11.96 -13.74 -11.08
C THR A 530 12.98 -13.44 -12.17
N PHE A 531 13.76 -12.38 -11.96
CA PHE A 531 14.77 -11.91 -12.90
C PHE A 531 16.11 -11.70 -12.18
N GLY A 532 17.19 -12.15 -12.82
CA GLY A 532 18.55 -11.91 -12.38
C GLY A 532 18.96 -10.44 -12.52
N THR A 533 20.16 -10.11 -12.03
CA THR A 533 20.71 -8.74 -12.06
C THR A 533 21.00 -8.19 -13.47
N ASN A 534 21.01 -9.06 -14.47
CA ASN A 534 21.12 -8.69 -15.89
C ASN A 534 19.74 -8.50 -16.57
N GLY A 535 18.64 -8.66 -15.84
CA GLY A 535 17.27 -8.59 -16.35
C GLY A 535 16.79 -9.86 -17.07
N ALA A 536 17.58 -10.94 -17.09
CA ALA A 536 17.14 -12.22 -17.65
C ALA A 536 16.20 -12.93 -16.67
N LYS A 537 15.09 -13.50 -17.16
CA LYS A 537 14.18 -14.32 -16.37
C LYS A 537 14.92 -15.56 -15.86
N THR A 538 14.78 -15.89 -14.58
CA THR A 538 15.41 -17.05 -13.92
C THR A 538 14.39 -18.10 -13.51
N GLN A 539 13.16 -17.68 -13.20
CA GLN A 539 12.04 -18.58 -12.90
C GLN A 539 10.72 -17.93 -13.33
N ASP A 540 9.76 -18.75 -13.74
CA ASP A 540 8.38 -18.35 -14.05
C ASP A 540 7.38 -19.34 -13.46
N LEU A 541 6.49 -18.89 -12.60
CA LEU A 541 5.51 -19.73 -11.91
C LEU A 541 4.10 -19.34 -12.37
N PHE A 542 3.30 -20.29 -12.82
CA PHE A 542 1.92 -20.07 -13.25
C PHE A 542 0.93 -20.72 -12.29
N TYR A 543 -0.14 -20.01 -11.96
CA TYR A 543 -1.14 -20.46 -11.00
C TYR A 543 -2.54 -20.55 -11.60
N ASP A 544 -3.28 -21.57 -11.18
CA ASP A 544 -4.71 -21.64 -11.43
C ASP A 544 -5.44 -20.61 -10.55
N ALA A 545 -6.01 -19.58 -11.18
CA ALA A 545 -6.71 -18.48 -10.53
C ALA A 545 -7.86 -18.88 -9.59
N SER A 546 -8.43 -20.09 -9.75
CA SER A 546 -9.58 -20.54 -8.97
C SER A 546 -9.18 -21.26 -7.68
N SER A 547 -8.03 -21.93 -7.70
CA SER A 547 -7.54 -22.77 -6.61
C SER A 547 -6.27 -22.24 -5.94
N GLY A 548 -5.55 -21.31 -6.58
CA GLY A 548 -4.23 -20.84 -6.16
C GLY A 548 -3.12 -21.89 -6.32
N ARG A 549 -3.39 -22.99 -7.03
CA ARG A 549 -2.44 -24.09 -7.21
C ARG A 549 -1.46 -23.77 -8.34
N LEU A 550 -0.18 -24.03 -8.12
CA LEU A 550 0.85 -24.01 -9.17
C LEU A 550 0.50 -25.02 -10.28
N THR A 551 0.45 -24.55 -11.52
CA THR A 551 0.18 -25.35 -12.73
C THR A 551 1.41 -25.55 -13.59
N GLN A 552 2.35 -24.61 -13.55
CA GLN A 552 3.61 -24.70 -14.29
C GLN A 552 4.71 -23.91 -13.57
N GLU A 553 5.94 -24.41 -13.61
CA GLU A 553 7.16 -23.76 -13.15
C GLU A 553 8.22 -23.91 -14.24
N ASN A 554 8.78 -22.80 -14.73
CA ASN A 554 9.84 -22.82 -15.73
C ASN A 554 11.10 -22.24 -15.10
N ASP A 555 12.16 -23.03 -15.01
CA ASP A 555 13.46 -22.62 -14.48
C ASP A 555 14.45 -22.37 -15.63
N PHE A 556 15.04 -21.18 -15.68
CA PHE A 556 15.92 -20.75 -16.76
C PHE A 556 17.37 -20.67 -16.30
N ASN A 557 18.25 -21.36 -17.00
CA ASN A 557 19.68 -21.33 -16.75
C ASN A 557 20.37 -20.18 -17.51
N ALA A 558 21.53 -19.76 -17.01
CA ALA A 558 22.29 -18.66 -17.59
C ALA A 558 22.81 -18.92 -19.01
N ASP A 559 22.90 -20.19 -19.43
CA ASP A 559 23.31 -20.57 -20.79
C ASP A 559 22.14 -20.59 -21.80
N GLY A 560 20.91 -20.33 -21.34
CA GLY A 560 19.68 -20.35 -22.13
C GLY A 560 18.94 -21.69 -22.12
N SER A 561 19.48 -22.74 -21.48
CA SER A 561 18.71 -23.97 -21.23
C SER A 561 17.60 -23.72 -20.20
N GLN A 562 16.54 -24.52 -20.24
CA GLN A 562 15.43 -24.39 -19.28
C GLN A 562 14.83 -25.75 -18.90
N VAL A 563 14.20 -25.81 -17.73
CA VAL A 563 13.41 -26.96 -17.27
C VAL A 563 12.00 -26.49 -16.98
N ASP A 564 11.02 -27.11 -17.63
CA ASP A 564 9.60 -26.81 -17.44
C ASP A 564 8.95 -27.94 -16.63
N HIS A 565 8.46 -27.61 -15.44
CA HIS A 565 7.63 -28.48 -14.61
C HIS A 565 6.16 -28.20 -14.85
N VAL A 566 5.41 -29.17 -15.36
CA VAL A 566 3.95 -29.06 -15.58
C VAL A 566 3.21 -29.89 -14.54
N PHE A 567 2.35 -29.25 -13.74
CA PHE A 567 1.60 -29.89 -12.66
C PHE A 567 0.13 -30.10 -13.06
N ASN A 568 -0.22 -31.33 -13.41
CA ASN A 568 -1.55 -31.68 -13.90
C ASN A 568 -2.60 -31.68 -12.77
N ALA A 569 -3.87 -31.44 -13.15
CA ALA A 569 -4.97 -31.36 -12.18
C ALA A 569 -5.28 -32.69 -11.47
N ASN A 570 -4.88 -33.82 -12.06
CA ASN A 570 -4.98 -35.15 -11.46
C ASN A 570 -3.84 -35.46 -10.46
N GLY A 571 -2.88 -34.55 -10.29
CA GLY A 571 -1.72 -34.70 -9.40
C GLY A 571 -0.47 -35.31 -10.04
N THR A 572 -0.47 -35.67 -11.33
CA THR A 572 0.76 -36.08 -12.03
C THR A 572 1.60 -34.86 -12.44
N GLN A 573 2.88 -35.05 -12.68
CA GLN A 573 3.81 -34.00 -13.07
C GLN A 573 4.64 -34.42 -14.28
N ASN A 574 4.99 -33.46 -15.14
CA ASN A 574 6.01 -33.64 -16.17
C ASN A 574 7.18 -32.69 -15.89
N ALA A 575 8.41 -33.11 -16.15
CA ALA A 575 9.60 -32.27 -16.18
C ALA A 575 10.21 -32.36 -17.57
N ILE A 576 10.24 -31.23 -18.30
CA ILE A 576 10.68 -31.15 -19.69
C ILE A 576 11.94 -30.31 -19.74
N VAL A 577 13.05 -30.91 -20.19
CA VAL A 577 14.35 -30.24 -20.25
C VAL A 577 14.61 -29.77 -21.67
N PHE A 578 14.95 -28.51 -21.83
CA PHE A 578 15.35 -27.90 -23.09
C PHE A 578 16.81 -27.47 -23.04
N ASN A 579 17.52 -27.67 -24.14
CA ASN A 579 18.87 -27.13 -24.30
C ASN A 579 18.87 -25.62 -24.60
N ALA A 580 20.06 -25.01 -24.65
CA ALA A 580 20.25 -23.60 -24.94
C ALA A 580 19.73 -23.11 -26.31
N ALA A 581 19.43 -24.02 -27.25
CA ALA A 581 18.81 -23.70 -28.54
C ALA A 581 17.28 -23.79 -28.51
N GLY A 582 16.68 -24.18 -27.38
CA GLY A 582 15.25 -24.37 -27.21
C GLY A 582 14.73 -25.71 -27.70
N HIS A 583 15.58 -26.73 -27.86
CA HIS A 583 15.16 -28.09 -28.23
C HIS A 583 15.00 -28.97 -26.99
N GLU A 584 13.91 -29.73 -26.93
CA GLU A 584 13.64 -30.73 -25.90
C GLU A 584 14.71 -31.84 -25.96
N THR A 585 15.27 -32.19 -24.81
CA THR A 585 16.29 -33.24 -24.66
C THR A 585 15.87 -34.35 -23.70
N GLU A 586 14.93 -34.07 -22.79
CA GLU A 586 14.40 -35.03 -21.80
C GLU A 586 12.95 -34.67 -21.45
N ASN A 587 12.10 -35.67 -21.26
CA ASN A 587 10.74 -35.53 -20.76
C ASN A 587 10.42 -36.64 -19.76
N ALA A 588 10.46 -36.29 -18.48
CA ALA A 588 10.19 -37.19 -17.39
C ALA A 588 8.76 -37.00 -16.88
N THR A 589 7.98 -38.09 -16.83
CA THR A 589 6.63 -38.10 -16.24
C THR A 589 6.67 -38.73 -14.85
N PHE A 590 5.95 -38.12 -13.91
CA PHE A 590 5.84 -38.56 -12.52
C PHE A 590 4.39 -38.83 -12.14
N GLY A 591 4.18 -39.93 -11.43
CA GLY A 591 2.89 -40.31 -10.86
C GLY A 591 2.46 -39.39 -9.71
N THR A 592 1.24 -39.58 -9.22
CA THR A 592 0.64 -38.75 -8.14
C THR A 592 1.35 -38.84 -6.78
N ASN A 593 2.26 -39.79 -6.62
CA ASN A 593 3.10 -39.99 -5.44
C ASN A 593 4.53 -39.44 -5.63
N GLY A 594 4.79 -38.75 -6.75
CA GLY A 594 6.10 -38.18 -7.09
C GLY A 594 7.13 -39.18 -7.59
N GLN A 595 6.75 -40.45 -7.83
CA GLN A 595 7.64 -41.44 -8.44
C GLN A 595 7.70 -41.23 -9.96
N LYS A 596 8.89 -41.32 -10.55
CA LYS A 596 9.08 -41.28 -12.00
C LYS A 596 8.42 -42.53 -12.61
N THR A 597 7.57 -42.36 -13.62
CA THR A 597 6.86 -43.45 -14.32
C THR A 597 7.33 -43.62 -15.75
N GLN A 598 7.86 -42.56 -16.36
CA GLN A 598 8.42 -42.59 -17.71
C GLN A 598 9.53 -41.54 -17.84
N ASP A 599 10.54 -41.80 -18.65
CA ASP A 599 11.62 -40.86 -18.98
C ASP A 599 12.06 -41.00 -20.44
N VAL A 600 11.83 -39.98 -21.25
CA VAL A 600 12.14 -40.02 -22.69
C VAL A 600 13.25 -39.02 -23.01
N PHE A 601 14.34 -39.50 -23.61
CA PHE A 601 15.46 -38.69 -24.07
C PHE A 601 15.37 -38.44 -25.56
N TYR A 602 15.70 -37.23 -26.00
CA TYR A 602 15.60 -36.80 -27.39
C TYR A 602 16.94 -36.37 -27.97
N ASP A 603 17.17 -36.69 -29.23
CA ASP A 603 18.26 -36.10 -30.00
C ASP A 603 17.93 -34.64 -30.31
N ALA A 604 18.75 -33.74 -29.75
CA ALA A 604 18.61 -32.30 -29.86
C ALA A 604 18.64 -31.76 -31.31
N THR A 605 19.06 -32.54 -32.31
CA THR A 605 19.12 -32.06 -33.71
C THR A 605 17.88 -32.46 -34.50
N SER A 606 17.36 -33.66 -34.26
CA SER A 606 16.25 -34.25 -35.02
C SER A 606 14.91 -34.22 -34.28
N GLY A 607 14.92 -34.01 -32.96
CA GLY A 607 13.74 -34.07 -32.09
C GLY A 607 13.17 -35.49 -31.94
N ARG A 608 13.92 -36.53 -32.29
CA ARG A 608 13.49 -37.93 -32.17
C ARG A 608 13.92 -38.50 -30.83
N ALA A 609 13.09 -39.36 -30.25
CA ALA A 609 13.47 -40.12 -29.07
C ALA A 609 14.69 -41.00 -29.38
N THR A 610 15.67 -41.01 -28.48
CA THR A 610 16.85 -41.88 -28.50
C THR A 610 16.76 -42.96 -27.43
N GLN A 611 16.03 -42.68 -26.35
CA GLN A 611 15.78 -43.62 -25.27
C GLN A 611 14.43 -43.31 -24.61
N GLU A 612 13.70 -44.32 -24.17
CA GLU A 612 12.48 -44.23 -23.36
C GLU A 612 12.56 -45.28 -22.26
N ASN A 613 12.48 -44.86 -21.00
CA ASN A 613 12.50 -45.76 -19.85
C ASN A 613 11.13 -45.71 -19.16
N ASP A 614 10.44 -46.84 -19.11
CA ASP A 614 9.15 -47.00 -18.44
C ASP A 614 9.33 -47.67 -17.08
N PHE A 615 8.89 -47.02 -16.01
CA PHE A 615 9.09 -47.48 -14.64
C PHE A 615 7.77 -47.97 -14.04
N ASN A 616 7.77 -49.21 -13.55
CA ASN A 616 6.64 -49.78 -12.85
C ASN A 616 6.68 -49.43 -11.35
N ALA A 617 5.50 -49.46 -10.72
CA ALA A 617 5.36 -49.12 -9.30
C ALA A 617 6.08 -50.10 -8.35
N ASP A 618 6.42 -51.31 -8.81
CA ASP A 618 7.16 -52.31 -8.04
C ASP A 618 8.69 -52.16 -8.13
N GLY A 619 9.17 -51.21 -8.95
CA GLY A 619 10.59 -50.95 -9.20
C GLY A 619 11.17 -51.67 -10.42
N SER A 620 10.39 -52.51 -11.12
CA SER A 620 10.79 -53.02 -12.44
C SER A 620 10.75 -51.91 -13.48
N GLN A 621 11.52 -52.03 -14.56
CA GLN A 621 11.54 -51.04 -15.64
C GLN A 621 11.77 -51.68 -17.01
N VAL A 622 11.33 -51.00 -18.07
CA VAL A 622 11.60 -51.36 -19.46
C VAL A 622 12.28 -50.17 -20.14
N ASP A 623 13.47 -50.39 -20.68
CA ASP A 623 14.26 -49.36 -21.37
C ASP A 623 14.26 -49.65 -22.87
N HIS A 624 13.69 -48.75 -23.66
CA HIS A 624 13.76 -48.74 -25.12
C HIS A 624 14.88 -47.82 -25.59
N VAL A 625 15.80 -48.35 -26.39
CA VAL A 625 16.85 -47.59 -27.06
C VAL A 625 16.53 -47.51 -28.55
N PHE A 626 16.39 -46.29 -29.07
CA PHE A 626 16.07 -46.03 -30.48
C PHE A 626 17.34 -45.61 -31.23
N ASN A 627 17.76 -46.44 -32.18
CA ASN A 627 18.95 -46.19 -32.96
C ASN A 627 18.68 -45.22 -34.10
N THR A 628 19.73 -44.50 -34.53
CA THR A 628 19.62 -43.52 -35.64
C THR A 628 19.29 -44.14 -36.99
N ASP A 629 19.52 -45.45 -37.17
CA ASP A 629 19.13 -46.20 -38.37
C ASP A 629 17.65 -46.64 -38.36
N GLY A 630 16.93 -46.38 -37.28
CA GLY A 630 15.53 -46.74 -37.09
C GLY A 630 15.29 -48.09 -36.42
N THR A 631 16.33 -48.85 -36.07
CA THR A 631 16.20 -50.06 -35.24
C THR A 631 15.97 -49.70 -33.77
N GLN A 632 15.47 -50.65 -32.99
CA GLN A 632 15.18 -50.46 -31.56
C GLN A 632 15.67 -51.66 -30.76
N THR A 633 16.13 -51.44 -29.53
CA THR A 633 16.36 -52.50 -28.55
C THR A 633 15.55 -52.20 -27.29
N ALA A 634 14.87 -53.20 -26.74
CA ALA A 634 14.18 -53.13 -25.47
C ALA A 634 14.92 -53.98 -24.43
N TYR A 635 15.12 -53.44 -23.23
CA TYR A 635 15.69 -54.12 -22.08
C TYR A 635 14.66 -54.16 -20.96
N VAL A 636 14.38 -55.33 -20.41
CA VAL A 636 13.45 -55.51 -19.28
C VAL A 636 14.24 -55.80 -18.03
N PHE A 637 14.01 -55.03 -16.97
CA PHE A 637 14.65 -55.19 -15.67
C PHE A 637 13.63 -55.53 -14.59
N ASN A 638 14.01 -56.42 -13.68
CA ASN A 638 13.21 -56.71 -12.50
C ASN A 638 13.36 -55.63 -11.41
N ALA A 639 12.58 -55.75 -10.33
CA ALA A 639 12.60 -54.80 -9.20
C ALA A 639 13.94 -54.71 -8.43
N ALA A 640 14.87 -55.64 -8.65
CA ALA A 640 16.22 -55.60 -8.08
C ALA A 640 17.22 -54.90 -9.02
N GLY A 641 16.79 -54.48 -10.22
CA GLY A 641 17.62 -53.86 -11.25
C GLY A 641 18.42 -54.85 -12.09
N HIS A 642 18.07 -56.13 -12.09
CA HIS A 642 18.69 -57.11 -13.00
C HIS A 642 17.90 -57.24 -14.29
N GLU A 643 18.62 -57.27 -15.41
CA GLU A 643 18.07 -57.56 -16.73
C GLU A 643 17.50 -58.98 -16.77
N THR A 644 16.28 -59.12 -17.24
CA THR A 644 15.57 -60.40 -17.40
C THR A 644 15.25 -60.71 -18.86
N GLU A 645 15.21 -59.69 -19.73
CA GLU A 645 14.95 -59.87 -21.15
C GLU A 645 15.60 -58.74 -21.98
N GLN A 646 16.07 -59.06 -23.18
CA GLN A 646 16.51 -58.11 -24.18
C GLN A 646 15.94 -58.48 -25.56
N ALA A 647 15.17 -57.59 -26.17
CA ALA A 647 14.61 -57.79 -27.50
C ALA A 647 15.14 -56.74 -28.50
N ASN A 648 15.60 -57.19 -29.67
CA ASN A 648 16.00 -56.30 -30.77
C ASN A 648 14.93 -56.29 -31.85
N PHE A 649 14.68 -55.11 -32.42
CA PHE A 649 13.68 -54.87 -33.46
C PHE A 649 14.31 -54.20 -34.68
N ASP A 650 13.83 -54.60 -35.86
CA ASP A 650 14.19 -53.95 -37.11
C ASP A 650 13.49 -52.59 -37.30
N THR A 651 13.81 -51.91 -38.40
CA THR A 651 13.23 -50.60 -38.76
C THR A 651 11.72 -50.58 -38.99
N SER A 652 11.08 -51.76 -39.07
CA SER A 652 9.62 -51.90 -39.20
C SER A 652 8.93 -52.19 -37.86
N GLY A 653 9.71 -52.32 -36.78
CA GLY A 653 9.23 -52.71 -35.46
C GLY A 653 9.05 -54.21 -35.29
N LYS A 654 9.63 -55.05 -36.16
CA LYS A 654 9.57 -56.50 -36.03
C LYS A 654 10.76 -57.02 -35.24
N GLN A 655 10.51 -57.88 -34.25
CA GLN A 655 11.54 -58.51 -33.44
C GLN A 655 12.47 -59.39 -34.30
N THR A 656 13.78 -59.20 -34.16
CA THR A 656 14.84 -59.93 -34.86
C THR A 656 15.66 -60.81 -33.93
N LYS A 657 15.76 -60.44 -32.66
CA LYS A 657 16.42 -61.22 -31.60
C LYS A 657 15.69 -61.06 -30.28
N ASP A 658 15.76 -62.08 -29.45
CA ASP A 658 15.23 -62.11 -28.10
C ASP A 658 16.18 -62.86 -27.16
N PHE A 659 16.53 -62.28 -26.04
CA PHE A 659 17.37 -62.91 -25.02
C PHE A 659 16.60 -62.93 -23.70
N VAL A 660 16.56 -64.09 -23.02
CA VAL A 660 15.97 -64.22 -21.68
C VAL A 660 17.08 -64.55 -20.69
N PHE A 661 17.11 -63.84 -19.56
CA PHE A 661 18.15 -63.96 -18.54
C PHE A 661 17.58 -64.43 -17.20
N ASP A 662 18.40 -65.16 -16.44
CA ASP A 662 18.09 -65.54 -15.07
C ASP A 662 18.11 -64.30 -14.16
N ALA A 663 16.96 -64.02 -13.56
CA ALA A 663 16.70 -62.84 -12.75
C ALA A 663 17.62 -62.65 -11.52
N ASN A 664 18.37 -63.68 -11.11
CA ASN A 664 19.26 -63.63 -9.94
C ASN A 664 20.74 -63.55 -10.33
N THR A 665 21.13 -64.20 -11.41
CA THR A 665 22.54 -64.39 -11.80
C THR A 665 22.94 -63.56 -13.02
N GLY A 666 21.98 -63.05 -13.80
CA GLY A 666 22.21 -62.36 -15.07
C GLY A 666 22.72 -63.28 -16.17
N ARG A 667 22.62 -64.60 -15.99
CA ARG A 667 23.01 -65.59 -16.98
C ARG A 667 21.92 -65.72 -18.05
N GLU A 668 22.32 -65.72 -19.31
CA GLU A 668 21.44 -66.03 -20.44
C GLU A 668 20.88 -67.47 -20.33
N MET A 669 19.56 -67.57 -20.40
CA MET A 669 18.79 -68.81 -20.38
C MET A 669 18.22 -69.15 -21.74
N GLN A 670 17.96 -68.16 -22.58
CA GLN A 670 17.43 -68.35 -23.93
C GLN A 670 17.91 -67.25 -24.88
N GLU A 671 18.20 -67.61 -26.12
CA GLU A 671 18.36 -66.71 -27.26
C GLU A 671 17.41 -67.16 -28.37
N THR A 672 16.66 -66.26 -28.98
CA THR A 672 15.83 -66.56 -30.16
C THR A 672 16.19 -65.61 -31.29
N ASP A 673 16.66 -66.17 -32.39
CA ASP A 673 16.95 -65.47 -33.64
C ASP A 673 15.75 -65.56 -34.59
N TYR A 674 15.18 -64.43 -34.98
CA TYR A 674 14.06 -64.37 -35.91
C TYR A 674 14.49 -63.93 -37.31
N ASN A 675 13.99 -64.63 -38.32
CA ASN A 675 14.06 -64.24 -39.71
C ASN A 675 12.94 -63.24 -40.07
N ALA A 676 13.15 -62.53 -41.17
CA ALA A 676 12.20 -61.52 -41.67
C ALA A 676 10.79 -62.06 -41.96
N ASP A 677 10.62 -63.36 -42.22
CA ASP A 677 9.32 -64.01 -42.45
C ASP A 677 8.62 -64.46 -41.15
N GLY A 678 9.33 -64.50 -40.02
CA GLY A 678 8.81 -64.94 -38.72
C GLY A 678 9.27 -66.33 -38.30
N SER A 679 9.93 -67.08 -39.19
CA SER A 679 10.69 -68.28 -38.79
C SER A 679 11.85 -67.91 -37.88
N GLY A 680 12.40 -68.85 -37.14
CA GLY A 680 13.53 -68.55 -36.26
C GLY A 680 14.18 -69.77 -35.63
N VAL A 681 15.20 -69.50 -34.83
CA VAL A 681 15.94 -70.51 -34.06
C VAL A 681 15.99 -70.06 -32.61
N ALA A 682 15.43 -70.86 -31.71
CA ALA A 682 15.51 -70.66 -30.26
C ALA A 682 16.56 -71.59 -29.65
N HIS A 683 17.54 -71.04 -28.97
CA HIS A 683 18.52 -71.72 -28.13
C HIS A 683 18.11 -71.58 -26.67
N VAL A 684 18.07 -72.68 -25.92
CA VAL A 684 17.82 -72.71 -24.47
C VAL A 684 19.08 -73.23 -23.78
N PHE A 685 19.64 -72.45 -22.86
CA PHE A 685 20.87 -72.73 -22.14
C PHE A 685 20.57 -73.22 -20.73
N ASN A 686 20.73 -74.52 -20.49
CA ASN A 686 20.39 -75.11 -19.19
C ASN A 686 21.46 -74.82 -18.12
N PRO A 687 21.08 -74.74 -16.83
CA PRO A 687 22.01 -74.46 -15.74
C PRO A 687 23.22 -75.40 -15.67
N ASP A 688 23.04 -76.66 -16.04
CA ASP A 688 24.06 -77.72 -16.03
C ASP A 688 25.06 -77.67 -17.19
N GLY A 689 24.90 -76.71 -18.10
CA GLY A 689 25.76 -76.50 -19.27
C GLY A 689 25.25 -77.17 -20.55
N THR A 690 24.19 -77.99 -20.48
CA THR A 690 23.52 -78.53 -21.68
C THR A 690 22.73 -77.44 -22.41
N GLN A 691 22.40 -77.68 -23.68
CA GLN A 691 21.66 -76.71 -24.50
C GLN A 691 20.62 -77.42 -25.37
N ASN A 692 19.48 -76.78 -25.60
CA ASN A 692 18.50 -77.22 -26.59
C ASN A 692 18.40 -76.16 -27.68
N ALA A 693 18.16 -76.56 -28.93
CA ALA A 693 17.88 -75.66 -30.03
C ALA A 693 16.61 -76.10 -30.75
N ALA A 694 15.74 -75.17 -31.11
CA ALA A 694 14.54 -75.44 -31.89
C ALA A 694 14.47 -74.47 -33.07
N VAL A 695 14.38 -75.01 -34.29
CA VAL A 695 14.07 -74.24 -35.49
C VAL A 695 12.57 -74.28 -35.71
N PHE A 696 11.95 -73.12 -35.92
CA PHE A 696 10.50 -73.02 -36.14
C PHE A 696 10.17 -72.22 -37.39
N ASP A 697 9.04 -72.53 -38.01
CA ASP A 697 8.53 -71.87 -39.20
C ASP A 697 7.79 -70.56 -38.87
N PRO A 698 7.36 -69.76 -39.87
CA PRO A 698 6.63 -68.50 -39.63
C PRO A 698 5.29 -68.62 -38.89
N SER A 699 4.76 -69.83 -38.74
CA SER A 699 3.55 -70.12 -37.95
C SER A 699 3.85 -70.63 -36.55
N GLY A 700 5.13 -70.73 -36.16
CA GLY A 700 5.58 -71.19 -34.85
C GLY A 700 5.68 -72.72 -34.73
N HIS A 701 5.57 -73.48 -35.82
CA HIS A 701 5.75 -74.93 -35.77
C HIS A 701 7.24 -75.28 -35.79
N VAL A 702 7.67 -76.17 -34.88
CA VAL A 702 9.03 -76.68 -34.83
C VAL A 702 9.28 -77.58 -36.04
N SER A 703 10.34 -77.31 -36.81
CA SER A 703 10.81 -78.14 -37.93
C SER A 703 12.06 -78.95 -37.60
N GLU A 704 12.85 -78.49 -36.62
CA GLU A 704 14.04 -79.19 -36.12
C GLU A 704 14.18 -78.93 -34.62
N TYR A 705 14.53 -79.95 -33.84
CA TYR A 705 14.84 -79.87 -32.42
C TYR A 705 16.12 -80.63 -32.12
N ALA A 706 17.13 -79.93 -31.61
CA ALA A 706 18.42 -80.50 -31.27
C ALA A 706 18.72 -80.35 -29.77
N THR A 707 19.36 -81.34 -29.18
CA THR A 707 19.95 -81.23 -27.83
C THR A 707 21.45 -81.36 -27.91
N PHE A 708 22.15 -80.67 -27.01
CA PHE A 708 23.61 -80.62 -26.93
C PHE A 708 24.06 -80.90 -25.51
N GLY A 709 25.09 -81.75 -25.38
CA GLY A 709 25.76 -82.00 -24.11
C GLY A 709 26.55 -80.79 -23.61
N ALA A 710 27.00 -80.82 -22.36
CA ALA A 710 27.77 -79.73 -21.74
C ALA A 710 29.12 -79.42 -22.42
N ASN A 711 29.59 -80.29 -23.32
CA ASN A 711 30.77 -80.09 -24.17
C ASN A 711 30.45 -79.43 -25.52
N GLY A 712 29.18 -79.07 -25.78
CA GLY A 712 28.71 -78.49 -27.03
C GLY A 712 28.49 -79.50 -28.17
N GLN A 713 28.63 -80.80 -27.93
CA GLN A 713 28.34 -81.82 -28.95
C GLN A 713 26.84 -82.12 -28.99
N LYS A 714 26.30 -82.26 -30.20
CA LYS A 714 24.91 -82.67 -30.41
C LYS A 714 24.72 -84.08 -29.83
N THR A 715 23.69 -84.28 -29.03
CA THR A 715 23.30 -85.57 -28.42
C THR A 715 22.02 -86.13 -29.03
N LYS A 716 21.13 -85.27 -29.53
CA LYS A 716 19.90 -85.63 -30.21
C LYS A 716 19.55 -84.61 -31.29
N ASP A 717 18.94 -85.04 -32.39
CA ASP A 717 18.50 -84.18 -33.51
C ASP A 717 17.22 -84.72 -34.14
N ILE A 718 16.10 -84.03 -33.98
CA ILE A 718 14.78 -84.47 -34.44
C ILE A 718 14.28 -83.50 -35.51
N PHE A 719 13.91 -84.02 -36.67
CA PHE A 719 13.28 -83.29 -37.77
C PHE A 719 11.78 -83.57 -37.77
N TYR A 720 10.98 -82.52 -37.92
CA TYR A 720 9.52 -82.59 -37.92
C TYR A 720 8.93 -82.17 -39.26
N ASP A 721 7.78 -82.75 -39.61
CA ASP A 721 6.96 -82.32 -40.73
C ASP A 721 6.24 -81.01 -40.37
N PRO A 722 6.49 -79.91 -41.12
CA PRO A 722 5.96 -78.59 -40.78
C PRO A 722 4.44 -78.48 -40.95
N GLY A 723 3.78 -79.39 -41.67
CA GLY A 723 2.32 -79.38 -41.85
C GLY A 723 1.55 -80.16 -40.79
N THR A 724 2.21 -81.09 -40.09
CA THR A 724 1.55 -82.05 -39.18
C THR A 724 2.17 -82.11 -37.78
N GLY A 725 3.38 -81.57 -37.58
CA GLY A 725 4.12 -81.65 -36.32
C GLY A 725 4.64 -83.06 -36.00
N ARG A 726 4.63 -83.97 -36.98
CA ARG A 726 5.07 -85.36 -36.82
C ARG A 726 6.57 -85.47 -37.03
N GLU A 727 7.26 -86.27 -36.22
CA GLU A 727 8.67 -86.62 -36.43
C GLU A 727 8.86 -87.34 -37.78
N LEU A 728 9.87 -86.91 -38.53
CA LEU A 728 10.30 -87.51 -39.79
C LEU A 728 11.59 -88.30 -39.59
N GLN A 729 12.49 -87.76 -38.77
CA GLN A 729 13.77 -88.35 -38.48
C GLN A 729 14.24 -87.94 -37.09
N GLU A 730 14.88 -88.86 -36.37
CA GLU A 730 15.53 -88.62 -35.09
C GLU A 730 16.95 -89.20 -35.17
N ASN A 731 17.96 -88.41 -34.84
CA ASN A 731 19.34 -88.88 -34.76
C ASN A 731 19.82 -88.76 -33.31
N ASP A 732 20.17 -89.89 -32.70
CA ASP A 732 20.82 -89.95 -31.40
C ASP A 732 22.33 -90.07 -31.56
N PHE A 733 23.09 -89.26 -30.85
CA PHE A 733 24.55 -89.21 -30.93
C PHE A 733 25.19 -89.61 -29.61
N ASN A 734 26.11 -90.57 -29.68
CA ASN A 734 26.86 -91.05 -28.53
C ASN A 734 28.18 -90.27 -28.35
N GLY A 735 28.65 -90.20 -27.10
CA GLY A 735 29.88 -89.47 -26.76
C GLY A 735 31.18 -90.03 -27.37
N ASP A 736 31.15 -91.23 -27.97
CA ASP A 736 32.27 -91.82 -28.70
C ASP A 736 32.27 -91.48 -30.21
N GLY A 737 31.27 -90.73 -30.68
CA GLY A 737 31.09 -90.32 -32.07
C GLY A 737 30.22 -91.26 -32.90
N SER A 738 29.76 -92.40 -32.35
CA SER A 738 28.73 -93.23 -32.98
C SER A 738 27.36 -92.54 -32.94
N SER A 739 26.44 -92.91 -33.83
CA SER A 739 25.08 -92.34 -33.86
C SER A 739 24.07 -93.34 -34.38
N VAL A 740 22.80 -93.13 -34.04
CA VAL A 740 21.66 -93.91 -34.54
C VAL A 740 20.68 -92.96 -35.20
N ALA A 741 20.33 -93.21 -36.46
CA ALA A 741 19.37 -92.43 -37.22
C ALA A 741 18.06 -93.22 -37.38
N HIS A 742 17.01 -92.80 -36.69
CA HIS A 742 15.64 -93.24 -36.84
C HIS A 742 14.93 -92.43 -37.94
N VAL A 743 14.29 -93.09 -38.90
CA VAL A 743 13.45 -92.45 -39.93
C VAL A 743 12.04 -92.98 -39.81
N PHE A 744 11.07 -92.08 -39.68
CA PHE A 744 9.66 -92.39 -39.43
C PHE A 744 8.80 -92.18 -40.69
N ASN A 745 8.46 -93.27 -41.37
CA ASN A 745 7.72 -93.21 -42.63
C ASN A 745 6.25 -92.82 -42.41
N PRO A 746 5.61 -92.11 -43.36
CA PRO A 746 4.22 -91.63 -43.23
C PRO A 746 3.16 -92.71 -42.92
N ASP A 747 3.45 -93.98 -43.22
CA ASP A 747 2.55 -95.11 -42.96
C ASP A 747 2.65 -95.68 -41.54
N GLY A 748 3.55 -95.14 -40.72
CA GLY A 748 3.81 -95.56 -39.34
C GLY A 748 4.93 -96.60 -39.21
N SER A 749 5.53 -97.06 -40.31
CA SER A 749 6.75 -97.87 -40.27
C SER A 749 7.97 -97.00 -39.93
N GLN A 750 9.03 -97.60 -39.41
CA GLN A 750 10.28 -96.88 -39.08
C GLN A 750 11.50 -97.68 -39.50
N THR A 751 12.62 -97.00 -39.72
CA THR A 751 13.93 -97.63 -39.93
C THR A 751 14.94 -97.01 -38.96
N ALA A 752 15.89 -97.78 -38.45
CA ALA A 752 16.97 -97.30 -37.61
C ALA A 752 18.31 -97.69 -38.24
N THR A 753 19.24 -96.74 -38.36
CA THR A 753 20.56 -96.97 -38.93
C THR A 753 21.63 -96.59 -37.93
N VAL A 754 22.49 -97.54 -37.55
CA VAL A 754 23.59 -97.32 -36.61
C VAL A 754 24.87 -97.02 -37.40
N TYR A 755 25.51 -95.91 -37.05
CA TYR A 755 26.80 -95.48 -37.58
C TYR A 755 27.87 -95.57 -36.50
N ASN A 756 29.05 -96.09 -36.86
CA ASN A 756 30.22 -96.05 -35.99
C ASN A 756 30.83 -94.65 -35.90
N SER A 757 31.86 -94.49 -35.05
CA SER A 757 32.55 -93.20 -34.85
C SER A 757 33.32 -92.65 -36.06
N ALA A 758 33.47 -93.43 -37.13
CA ALA A 758 34.01 -92.98 -38.41
C ALA A 758 32.90 -92.55 -39.40
N GLY A 759 31.62 -92.67 -39.01
CA GLY A 759 30.46 -92.37 -39.85
C GLY A 759 30.09 -93.49 -40.82
N HIS A 760 30.60 -94.71 -40.64
CA HIS A 760 30.22 -95.86 -41.46
C HIS A 760 29.05 -96.61 -40.84
N GLU A 761 28.09 -97.00 -41.67
CA GLU A 761 26.96 -97.84 -41.29
C GLU A 761 27.45 -99.21 -40.80
N THR A 762 26.95 -99.63 -39.64
CA THR A 762 27.25 -100.93 -39.03
C THR A 762 26.00 -101.76 -38.82
N GLU A 763 24.83 -101.13 -38.74
CA GLU A 763 23.54 -101.82 -38.63
C GLU A 763 22.43 -101.01 -39.30
N TYR A 764 21.48 -101.69 -39.95
CA TYR A 764 20.25 -101.11 -40.48
C TYR A 764 19.08 -102.02 -40.13
N ALA A 765 18.15 -101.52 -39.34
CA ALA A 765 16.95 -102.22 -38.93
C ALA A 765 15.71 -101.57 -39.52
N ALA A 766 14.77 -102.37 -40.04
CA ALA A 766 13.44 -101.93 -40.44
C ALA A 766 12.40 -102.47 -39.47
N PHE A 767 11.37 -101.68 -39.20
CA PHE A 767 10.28 -102.02 -38.29
C PHE A 767 8.93 -101.75 -38.95
N ASN A 768 7.96 -102.61 -38.65
CA ASN A 768 6.60 -102.44 -39.13
C ASN A 768 5.83 -101.36 -38.34
N VAL A 769 4.57 -101.11 -38.75
CA VAL A 769 3.68 -100.09 -38.16
C VAL A 769 3.28 -100.33 -36.69
N VAL A 770 3.63 -101.48 -36.11
CA VAL A 770 3.41 -101.79 -34.68
C VAL A 770 4.73 -101.88 -33.90
N GLY A 771 5.84 -101.43 -34.47
CA GLY A 771 7.15 -101.35 -33.81
C GLY A 771 7.93 -102.66 -33.78
N GLN A 772 7.52 -103.70 -34.51
CA GLN A 772 8.26 -104.96 -34.56
C GLN A 772 9.33 -104.91 -35.64
N LYS A 773 10.57 -105.29 -35.30
CA LYS A 773 11.69 -105.43 -36.23
C LYS A 773 11.31 -106.48 -37.30
N THR A 774 11.45 -106.16 -38.59
CA THR A 774 11.15 -107.05 -39.72
C THR A 774 12.42 -107.51 -40.44
N ASP A 775 13.40 -106.63 -40.53
CA ASP A 775 14.62 -106.82 -41.30
C ASP A 775 15.76 -106.11 -40.57
N ASP A 776 16.95 -106.69 -40.54
CA ASP A 776 18.06 -106.20 -39.73
C ASP A 776 19.40 -106.61 -40.33
N TYR A 777 20.13 -105.64 -40.86
CA TYR A 777 21.33 -105.85 -41.65
C TYR A 777 22.53 -105.36 -40.84
N PHE A 778 23.54 -106.20 -40.69
CA PHE A 778 24.80 -105.84 -40.04
C PHE A 778 25.90 -105.71 -41.08
N TYR A 779 26.73 -104.69 -40.94
CA TYR A 779 27.82 -104.38 -41.86
C TYR A 779 29.16 -104.30 -41.14
N ASP A 780 30.22 -104.74 -41.82
CA ASP A 780 31.58 -104.43 -41.43
C ASP A 780 31.84 -102.94 -41.63
N GLY A 781 31.87 -102.20 -40.52
CA GLY A 781 32.09 -100.75 -40.50
C GLY A 781 33.44 -100.27 -41.03
N THR A 782 34.34 -101.13 -41.53
CA THR A 782 35.54 -100.73 -42.28
C THR A 782 35.44 -100.97 -43.78
N THR A 783 34.68 -101.97 -44.21
CA THR A 783 34.57 -102.36 -45.63
C THR A 783 33.21 -102.05 -46.26
N GLY A 784 32.20 -101.71 -45.46
CA GLY A 784 30.81 -101.50 -45.88
C GLY A 784 30.14 -102.78 -46.37
N ARG A 785 30.72 -103.94 -46.06
CA ARG A 785 30.25 -105.25 -46.50
C ARG A 785 29.21 -105.77 -45.52
N GLU A 786 28.07 -106.21 -46.02
CA GLU A 786 27.07 -106.95 -45.24
C GLU A 786 27.68 -108.25 -44.68
N THR A 787 27.65 -108.39 -43.37
CA THR A 787 28.17 -109.55 -42.64
C THR A 787 27.05 -110.46 -42.15
N GLU A 788 25.88 -109.88 -41.86
CA GLU A 788 24.72 -110.63 -41.39
C GLU A 788 23.43 -109.93 -41.82
N TYR A 789 22.38 -110.69 -42.11
CA TYR A 789 21.05 -110.17 -42.36
C TYR A 789 19.99 -111.04 -41.72
N ASN A 790 19.20 -110.43 -40.85
CA ASN A 790 18.24 -111.07 -40.00
C ASN A 790 16.84 -110.66 -40.43
N GLN A 791 16.09 -111.61 -40.99
CA GLN A 791 14.70 -111.44 -41.40
C GLN A 791 13.77 -112.01 -40.34
N TYR A 792 12.88 -111.20 -39.79
CA TYR A 792 11.94 -111.57 -38.74
C TYR A 792 10.54 -111.84 -39.31
N HIS A 793 9.92 -112.93 -38.87
CA HIS A 793 8.62 -113.41 -39.33
C HIS A 793 7.52 -113.05 -38.33
N GLY A 794 6.27 -112.89 -38.81
CA GLY A 794 5.14 -112.46 -37.98
C GLY A 794 4.70 -113.43 -36.86
N ASP A 795 5.30 -114.62 -36.77
CA ASP A 795 5.11 -115.60 -35.70
C ASP A 795 6.21 -115.54 -34.62
N GLY A 796 7.11 -114.56 -34.70
CA GLY A 796 8.27 -114.38 -33.84
C GLY A 796 9.51 -115.17 -34.29
N GLY A 797 9.40 -116.02 -35.32
CA GLY A 797 10.55 -116.72 -35.90
C GLY A 797 11.46 -115.77 -36.67
N MET A 798 12.67 -116.22 -36.98
CA MET A 798 13.69 -115.39 -37.63
C MET A 798 14.51 -116.22 -38.60
N THR A 799 15.11 -115.59 -39.60
CA THR A 799 16.13 -116.21 -40.44
C THR A 799 17.36 -115.30 -40.49
N ALA A 800 18.46 -115.78 -39.93
CA ALA A 800 19.75 -115.09 -39.92
C ALA A 800 20.65 -115.57 -41.06
N TRP A 801 20.96 -114.69 -41.98
CA TRP A 801 21.86 -114.94 -43.12
C TRP A 801 23.24 -114.41 -42.79
N LEU A 802 24.22 -115.28 -42.55
CA LEU A 802 25.60 -114.92 -42.28
C LEU A 802 26.43 -114.96 -43.55
N PHE A 803 27.04 -113.84 -43.91
CA PHE A 803 27.86 -113.72 -45.12
C PHE A 803 29.35 -113.86 -44.77
N ASN A 804 29.89 -115.06 -44.99
CA ASN A 804 31.27 -115.39 -44.63
C ASN A 804 32.28 -114.66 -45.50
N ALA A 805 33.48 -114.39 -44.98
CA ALA A 805 34.54 -113.63 -45.66
C ALA A 805 34.90 -114.14 -47.08
N ASP A 806 34.71 -115.44 -47.36
CA ASP A 806 34.97 -116.07 -48.66
C ASP A 806 33.82 -115.97 -49.68
N ASN A 807 32.75 -115.23 -49.35
CA ASN A 807 31.48 -115.08 -50.08
C ASN A 807 30.57 -116.31 -50.06
N SER A 808 30.85 -117.31 -49.22
CA SER A 808 29.83 -118.30 -48.87
C SER A 808 28.79 -117.69 -47.94
N THR A 809 27.59 -118.25 -47.89
CA THR A 809 26.49 -117.76 -47.04
C THR A 809 25.97 -118.89 -46.20
N ASN A 810 25.72 -118.65 -44.92
CA ASN A 810 24.97 -119.56 -44.07
C ASN A 810 23.62 -118.94 -43.74
N ALA A 811 22.56 -119.75 -43.66
CA ALA A 811 21.25 -119.27 -43.23
C ALA A 811 20.79 -120.09 -42.03
N ILE A 812 20.42 -119.42 -40.95
CA ILE A 812 19.96 -120.05 -39.72
C ILE A 812 18.53 -119.64 -39.49
N ILE A 813 17.63 -120.61 -39.47
CA ILE A 813 16.20 -120.38 -39.28
C ILE A 813 15.88 -120.68 -37.83
N PHE A 814 15.33 -119.70 -37.12
CA PHE A 814 14.89 -119.79 -35.73
C PHE A 814 13.36 -119.81 -35.64
N ASN A 815 12.81 -120.51 -34.63
CA ASN A 815 11.40 -120.41 -34.28
C ASN A 815 11.11 -119.21 -33.37
N GLY A 816 9.84 -118.94 -33.09
CA GLY A 816 9.40 -117.85 -32.21
C GLY A 816 9.82 -117.92 -30.74
N ASN A 817 10.52 -118.98 -30.33
CA ASN A 817 11.14 -119.09 -29.01
C ASN A 817 12.68 -118.94 -29.06
N GLY A 818 13.24 -118.50 -30.21
CA GLY A 818 14.68 -118.32 -30.40
C GLY A 818 15.47 -119.62 -30.58
N GLN A 819 14.83 -120.73 -30.93
CA GLN A 819 15.51 -122.02 -31.14
C GLN A 819 15.83 -122.23 -32.61
N GLU A 820 17.08 -122.59 -32.94
CA GLU A 820 17.52 -122.93 -34.30
C GLU A 820 16.77 -124.14 -34.83
N LEU A 821 15.91 -123.99 -35.83
CA LEU A 821 15.23 -125.09 -36.51
C LEU A 821 16.06 -125.69 -37.62
N GLU A 822 16.84 -124.88 -38.31
CA GLU A 822 17.58 -125.27 -39.50
C GLU A 822 18.81 -124.39 -39.71
N TYR A 823 19.94 -124.99 -40.07
CA TYR A 823 21.19 -124.32 -40.44
C TYR A 823 21.58 -124.78 -41.84
N ASP A 824 21.54 -123.88 -42.80
CA ASP A 824 21.89 -124.10 -44.19
C ASP A 824 23.27 -123.51 -44.49
N SER A 825 24.08 -124.22 -45.27
CA SER A 825 25.33 -123.69 -45.82
C SER A 825 25.28 -123.65 -47.34
N TYR A 826 25.58 -122.48 -47.91
CA TYR A 826 25.62 -122.21 -49.34
C TYR A 826 27.04 -121.89 -49.80
N ASP A 827 27.44 -122.39 -50.97
CA ASP A 827 28.72 -122.01 -51.56
C ASP A 827 28.70 -120.59 -52.13
N THR A 828 29.85 -120.15 -52.66
CA THR A 828 30.04 -118.83 -53.25
C THR A 828 29.20 -118.56 -54.51
N SER A 829 28.51 -119.58 -55.05
CA SER A 829 27.56 -119.47 -56.17
C SER A 829 26.10 -119.51 -55.73
N GLY A 830 25.84 -119.55 -54.41
CA GLY A 830 24.50 -119.65 -53.83
C GLY A 830 23.90 -121.05 -53.93
N GLN A 831 24.69 -122.09 -54.23
CA GLN A 831 24.21 -123.47 -54.18
C GLN A 831 24.29 -124.01 -52.75
N LEU A 832 23.18 -124.59 -52.27
CA LEU A 832 23.17 -125.31 -50.99
C LEU A 832 24.20 -126.44 -51.06
N THR A 833 25.13 -126.45 -50.10
CA THR A 833 26.19 -127.45 -49.96
C THR A 833 25.87 -128.46 -48.86
N GLY A 834 24.99 -128.09 -47.93
CA GLY A 834 24.45 -128.95 -46.89
C GLY A 834 23.52 -128.16 -45.99
N TYR A 835 22.67 -128.85 -45.25
CA TYR A 835 21.81 -128.25 -44.23
C TYR A 835 21.65 -129.18 -43.03
N THR A 836 21.38 -128.62 -41.87
CA THR A 836 21.16 -129.35 -40.62
C THR A 836 19.81 -128.96 -40.07
N LYS A 837 18.93 -129.94 -39.85
CA LYS A 837 17.64 -129.72 -39.20
C LYS A 837 17.70 -130.10 -37.74
N PHE A 838 17.17 -129.24 -36.90
CA PHE A 838 17.08 -129.43 -35.48
C PHE A 838 15.64 -129.70 -35.07
N THR A 839 15.43 -130.74 -34.26
CA THR A 839 14.12 -131.06 -33.70
C THR A 839 14.23 -131.14 -32.18
N TYR A 840 13.53 -130.25 -31.49
CA TYR A 840 13.56 -130.16 -30.03
C TYR A 840 12.49 -131.05 -29.39
N GLY A 841 12.90 -131.81 -28.37
CA GLY A 841 12.01 -132.57 -27.53
C GLY A 841 11.43 -131.75 -26.37
N PRO A 842 10.33 -132.20 -25.73
CA PRO A 842 9.67 -131.47 -24.63
C PRO A 842 10.54 -131.20 -23.40
N GLY A 843 11.73 -131.81 -23.31
CA GLY A 843 12.68 -131.67 -22.20
C GLY A 843 13.92 -130.82 -22.52
N GLY A 844 13.96 -130.13 -23.67
CA GLY A 844 15.06 -129.23 -24.06
C GLY A 844 16.25 -129.88 -24.76
N GLY A 845 16.34 -131.22 -24.81
CA GLY A 845 17.28 -131.90 -25.71
C GLY A 845 16.81 -131.83 -27.17
N TYR A 846 17.73 -131.89 -28.12
CA TYR A 846 17.41 -131.80 -29.55
C TYR A 846 18.18 -132.83 -30.37
N ASN A 847 17.59 -133.19 -31.50
CA ASN A 847 18.27 -133.95 -32.54
C ASN A 847 18.69 -132.99 -33.66
N ALA A 848 19.96 -133.02 -34.03
CA ALA A 848 20.51 -132.33 -35.19
C ALA A 848 20.81 -133.37 -36.28
N VAL A 849 20.09 -133.27 -37.40
CA VAL A 849 20.29 -134.17 -38.55
C VAL A 849 20.83 -133.35 -39.71
N ALA A 850 22.04 -133.67 -40.15
CA ALA A 850 22.66 -133.05 -41.30
C ALA A 850 22.40 -133.82 -42.58
N TYR A 851 22.25 -133.05 -43.65
CA TYR A 851 21.94 -133.49 -44.98
C TYR A 851 22.96 -132.91 -45.95
N GLY A 852 23.35 -133.72 -46.93
CA GLY A 852 24.05 -133.23 -48.10
C GLY A 852 23.14 -132.39 -48.99
N PRO A 853 23.67 -131.78 -50.05
CA PRO A 853 22.97 -130.80 -50.89
C PRO A 853 21.80 -131.40 -51.69
N THR A 854 21.73 -132.74 -51.74
CA THR A 854 20.67 -133.50 -52.42
C THR A 854 19.62 -134.05 -51.46
N GLY A 855 19.68 -133.67 -50.17
CA GLY A 855 18.72 -134.08 -49.13
C GLY A 855 18.95 -135.47 -48.55
N TYR A 856 20.06 -136.14 -48.90
CA TYR A 856 20.46 -137.39 -48.24
C TYR A 856 21.14 -137.08 -46.91
N GLU A 857 20.67 -137.74 -45.86
CA GLU A 857 21.25 -137.67 -44.52
C GLU A 857 22.73 -138.05 -44.56
N SER A 858 23.59 -137.11 -44.18
CA SER A 858 25.04 -137.28 -44.12
C SER A 858 25.51 -137.62 -42.71
N GLY A 859 24.72 -137.26 -41.69
CA GLY A 859 24.93 -137.66 -40.31
C GLY A 859 23.85 -137.11 -39.39
N TRP A 860 23.80 -137.62 -38.17
CA TRP A 860 22.89 -137.15 -37.13
C TRP A 860 23.56 -137.15 -35.76
N ALA A 861 23.04 -136.33 -34.87
CA ALA A 861 23.50 -136.20 -33.50
C ALA A 861 22.33 -135.86 -32.57
N ASP A 862 22.15 -136.68 -31.54
CA ASP A 862 21.22 -136.39 -30.44
C ASP A 862 21.98 -135.70 -29.31
N TYR A 863 21.43 -134.58 -28.86
CA TYR A 863 21.94 -133.77 -27.76
C TYR A 863 20.97 -133.79 -26.58
N GLY A 864 21.54 -133.88 -25.37
CA GLY A 864 20.78 -133.73 -24.14
C GLY A 864 20.36 -132.29 -23.91
N SER A 865 19.51 -132.06 -22.91
CA SER A 865 19.05 -130.72 -22.52
C SER A 865 20.14 -129.81 -21.96
N ASN A 866 21.40 -130.25 -21.98
CA ASN A 866 22.60 -129.54 -21.55
C ASN A 866 23.62 -129.42 -22.70
N ASP A 867 23.16 -129.56 -23.94
CA ASP A 867 23.94 -129.52 -25.20
C ASP A 867 25.10 -130.51 -25.26
N MET A 868 25.09 -131.51 -24.36
CA MET A 868 26.06 -132.60 -24.40
C MET A 868 25.57 -133.65 -25.38
N LEU A 869 26.45 -134.01 -26.32
CA LEU A 869 26.20 -135.06 -27.29
C LEU A 869 25.92 -136.39 -26.58
N ILE A 870 24.73 -136.96 -26.79
CA ILE A 870 24.31 -138.25 -26.26
C ILE A 870 24.76 -139.37 -27.20
N SER A 871 24.51 -139.22 -28.50
CA SER A 871 24.87 -140.18 -29.53
C SER A 871 24.92 -139.56 -30.92
N SER A 872 25.77 -140.08 -31.79
CA SER A 872 25.85 -139.67 -33.21
C SER A 872 26.15 -140.84 -34.14
N GLY A 873 25.82 -140.69 -35.42
CA GLY A 873 26.08 -141.68 -36.47
C GLY A 873 26.47 -141.03 -37.79
N GLY A 874 27.52 -141.55 -38.44
CA GLY A 874 28.16 -140.97 -39.64
C GLY A 874 29.56 -140.42 -39.34
N SER A 875 30.45 -140.34 -40.35
CA SER A 875 31.83 -139.86 -40.14
C SER A 875 31.85 -138.37 -39.79
N GLN A 876 32.07 -138.08 -38.50
CA GLN A 876 32.46 -136.80 -37.89
C GLN A 876 31.81 -135.51 -38.43
N TYR A 877 30.72 -135.11 -37.77
CA TYR A 877 30.42 -133.70 -37.55
C TYR A 877 29.95 -133.54 -36.09
N ASN A 878 30.61 -132.64 -35.34
CA ASN A 878 30.12 -132.23 -34.03
C ASN A 878 29.27 -130.98 -34.26
N PHE A 879 27.95 -131.15 -34.35
CA PHE A 879 26.95 -130.09 -34.52
C PHE A 879 26.68 -129.33 -33.23
N GLY A 880 27.68 -129.23 -32.35
CA GLY A 880 27.51 -128.46 -31.13
C GLY A 880 27.13 -127.05 -31.55
N LEU A 881 25.97 -126.58 -31.06
CA LEU A 881 25.61 -125.18 -31.14
C LEU A 881 26.83 -124.41 -30.64
N GLY A 882 27.48 -123.68 -31.55
CA GLY A 882 28.58 -122.83 -31.17
C GLY A 882 28.01 -121.78 -30.25
N ASN A 883 28.32 -121.85 -28.95
CA ASN A 883 28.12 -120.74 -28.02
C ASN A 883 29.07 -119.55 -28.32
N GLU A 884 29.50 -119.41 -29.58
CA GLU A 884 30.24 -118.28 -30.11
C GLU A 884 29.39 -117.56 -31.16
N TYR A 885 28.10 -117.35 -30.88
CA TYR A 885 27.60 -115.99 -31.11
C TYR A 885 28.20 -115.17 -29.99
N GLY A 886 29.36 -114.59 -30.28
CA GLY A 886 29.90 -113.54 -29.44
C GLY A 886 28.74 -112.61 -29.14
N SER A 887 28.51 -112.36 -27.85
CA SER A 887 27.67 -111.27 -27.39
C SER A 887 28.33 -109.96 -27.84
N GLY A 888 28.27 -109.69 -29.15
CA GLY A 888 28.24 -108.35 -29.68
C GLY A 888 26.89 -107.82 -29.26
N SER A 889 26.86 -107.30 -28.03
CA SER A 889 25.88 -106.33 -27.53
C SER A 889 24.62 -106.16 -28.38
N ASP A 890 23.75 -107.17 -28.39
CA ASP A 890 22.37 -107.07 -28.90
C ASP A 890 21.49 -106.25 -27.92
N MET A 891 22.12 -105.54 -26.98
CA MET A 891 21.46 -104.76 -25.94
C MET A 891 21.23 -103.29 -26.33
N ALA A 892 21.36 -102.92 -27.60
CA ALA A 892 21.11 -101.54 -28.04
C ALA A 892 19.67 -101.29 -28.50
N PHE A 893 18.89 -102.35 -28.83
CA PHE A 893 17.59 -102.17 -29.50
C PHE A 893 16.34 -102.33 -28.62
N GLU A 894 16.43 -102.97 -27.44
CA GLU A 894 15.23 -103.24 -26.62
C GLU A 894 14.86 -102.13 -25.63
N SER A 895 15.67 -101.09 -25.44
CA SER A 895 15.36 -100.07 -24.42
C SER A 895 14.47 -98.91 -24.88
N SER A 896 14.22 -98.71 -26.18
CA SER A 896 13.44 -97.54 -26.64
C SER A 896 11.94 -97.78 -26.80
N PHE A 897 11.46 -99.02 -26.98
CA PHE A 897 10.03 -99.23 -27.28
C PHE A 897 9.12 -99.40 -26.05
N GLN A 898 9.67 -99.47 -24.83
CA GLN A 898 8.88 -99.68 -23.61
C GLN A 898 8.74 -98.42 -22.72
N GLU A 899 9.46 -97.33 -23.01
CA GLU A 899 9.32 -96.06 -22.26
C GLU A 899 8.52 -94.97 -23.02
N ASP A 900 8.27 -95.12 -24.32
CA ASP A 900 7.65 -94.06 -25.16
C ASP A 900 6.12 -94.06 -25.25
N LEU A 901 5.41 -94.78 -24.35
CA LEU A 901 3.95 -94.74 -24.26
C LEU A 901 3.39 -94.00 -23.03
N ASP A 902 4.25 -93.44 -22.17
CA ASP A 902 3.82 -92.64 -21.01
C ASP A 902 4.17 -91.13 -21.09
N MET A 903 4.68 -90.64 -22.22
CA MET A 903 4.93 -89.20 -22.44
C MET A 903 3.99 -88.56 -23.46
N VAL A 904 2.68 -88.59 -23.20
CA VAL A 904 1.77 -87.62 -23.82
C VAL A 904 0.80 -87.06 -22.78
N ALA A 905 1.33 -86.15 -21.97
CA ALA A 905 0.56 -85.07 -21.37
C ALA A 905 1.50 -83.87 -21.16
N CYS A 906 1.69 -83.14 -22.26
CA CYS A 906 1.80 -81.68 -22.32
C CYS A 906 2.27 -80.94 -21.05
N ASP A 907 3.49 -80.42 -21.12
CA ASP A 907 3.77 -79.03 -20.71
C ASP A 907 4.96 -78.49 -21.52
N TYR A 908 4.77 -78.34 -22.83
CA TYR A 908 5.58 -77.42 -23.62
C TYR A 908 5.00 -76.03 -23.41
N GLY A 909 5.50 -75.35 -22.39
CA GLY A 909 5.25 -73.94 -22.14
C GLY A 909 5.95 -73.07 -23.17
N PHE A 910 5.49 -73.10 -24.42
CA PHE A 910 5.61 -71.96 -25.31
C PHE A 910 4.34 -71.12 -25.12
N SER A 911 4.40 -70.14 -24.22
CA SER A 911 3.42 -69.07 -24.23
C SER A 911 3.88 -68.01 -25.23
N PHE A 912 3.16 -67.87 -26.34
CA PHE A 912 3.17 -66.64 -27.13
C PHE A 912 2.26 -65.60 -26.49
#